data_AF-A0A2G6BSC7-F1
#
_entry.id   AF-A0A2G6BSC7-F1
#
_cell.length_a   1.000
_cell.length_b   1.000
_cell.length_c   1.000
_cell.angle_alpha   90.00
_cell.angle_beta   90.00
_cell.angle_gamma   90.00
#
_symmetry.space_group_name_H-M   'P 1'
#
loop_
_entity.id
_entity.type
_entity.pdbx_description
1 polymer ?
#
loop_
_entity_poly.entity_id
_entity_poly.type
_entity_poly.pdbx_seq_one_letter_code
_entity_poly.pdbx_strand_id
1 'polypeptide(L)'
;MNKKYMTVNGKKVAFTGKEKNLLTVIKGMGIEIPTFCYHSALSVYGACRMCIVEDEKGNIMASCSIKPQEGMSIKTHTKRLMNMRRMILELLLANDHQDCTICDKSGSCQLQTLAQNMGVKQVRFDPRKEREALDKSSPSIIRNPNKCILCGDCVRICSEVQGVGVLGFMNRGPKIEVSPAFNKPIADVDCINCGQCVSVCPTGALLVKDDTMKVWEAINDPEKLVVAQIAPAVRVAIGEEFGLKDSTNYLYKSVSALRLIGVDYVFDTSFTADMTIIEETHEFIDRVKQGKNLPHLTSCCPAWVTYVERNCPDLISNLSSCRSPQGMFGSLIKKYFAKQKGIDPKNIFVVSVMPCTAKKAEAIRPQLSTEKMQDIDTVITTVEFARMIRKMGIQFADLEPSSLDMPFGFSSGAGVLFGNSGGVAEATLRFAAEKLSKEPLKDVNFDDVRGLAGVKSAHVDINGTKVRVGVVSGLANMKEIISKIRENKSEFDIIEVMACAGGCIGGGGQPVPNNIEARKKRNKSIYSIDSQAPVKKSQENPTIKQIYTDWLGEPNSKVAHRALHTHYGSKKRIDGMEILDSKKTTEEKLTVSVCVGTNCYLKGSYDVLQKLISLSKEYQIEDKVEFKGTFCLENCACGPSIKLSISDHKFGLAHEDVEDFFKNNILCHFSN
;
A
#
# COMPACT_ATOMS: atom_id res chain seq x y z
N MET A 1 37.76 13.44 -0.77
CA MET A 1 37.30 12.80 -2.02
C MET A 1 37.67 13.71 -3.19
N ASN A 2 38.45 13.22 -4.15
CA ASN A 2 38.88 14.02 -5.31
C ASN A 2 37.67 14.25 -6.25
N LYS A 3 37.34 15.51 -6.50
CA LYS A 3 36.33 15.89 -7.50
C LYS A 3 36.85 15.49 -8.88
N LYS A 4 36.09 14.66 -9.59
CA LYS A 4 36.36 14.31 -11.00
C LYS A 4 35.60 15.28 -11.90
N TYR A 5 36.08 15.45 -13.13
CA TYR A 5 35.48 16.37 -14.08
C TYR A 5 35.09 15.70 -15.38
N MET A 6 33.97 16.14 -15.94
CA MET A 6 33.52 15.78 -17.28
C MET A 6 33.01 17.03 -18.00
N THR A 7 32.80 16.95 -19.32
CA THR A 7 32.30 18.05 -20.15
C THR A 7 30.88 17.75 -20.61
N VAL A 8 29.95 18.68 -20.38
CA VAL A 8 28.55 18.58 -20.84
C VAL A 8 28.21 19.85 -21.60
N ASN A 9 27.89 19.71 -22.89
CA ASN A 9 27.62 20.84 -23.80
C ASN A 9 28.75 21.90 -23.77
N GLY A 10 30.02 21.46 -23.74
CA GLY A 10 31.18 22.34 -23.67
C GLY A 10 31.47 22.96 -22.28
N LYS A 11 30.61 22.72 -21.28
CA LYS A 11 30.85 23.19 -19.90
C LYS A 11 31.49 22.09 -19.05
N LYS A 12 32.50 22.45 -18.28
CA LYS A 12 33.17 21.55 -17.32
C LYS A 12 32.29 21.37 -16.07
N VAL A 13 32.08 20.13 -15.66
CA VAL A 13 31.14 19.72 -14.60
C VAL A 13 31.87 18.83 -13.62
N ALA A 14 31.80 19.17 -12.34
CA ALA A 14 32.34 18.33 -11.29
C ALA A 14 31.34 17.24 -10.90
N PHE A 15 31.83 16.03 -10.65
CA PHE A 15 31.05 14.95 -10.05
C PHE A 15 31.88 14.22 -9.00
N THR A 16 31.19 13.58 -8.06
CA THR A 16 31.80 12.97 -6.86
C THR A 16 31.99 11.47 -6.98
N GLY A 17 31.40 10.85 -8.01
CA GLY A 17 31.34 9.40 -8.20
C GLY A 17 30.23 8.74 -7.37
N LYS A 18 29.52 9.50 -6.52
CA LYS A 18 28.32 9.04 -5.80
C LYS A 18 27.07 9.08 -6.67
N GLU A 19 27.11 9.81 -7.77
CA GLU A 19 26.00 9.95 -8.70
C GLU A 19 25.71 8.60 -9.38
N LYS A 20 24.43 8.18 -9.38
CA LYS A 20 24.01 6.85 -9.86
C LYS A 20 24.35 6.63 -11.33
N ASN A 21 24.19 7.67 -12.14
CA ASN A 21 24.39 7.64 -13.58
C ASN A 21 24.64 9.05 -14.12
N LEU A 22 24.94 9.11 -15.42
CA LEU A 22 25.22 10.34 -16.13
C LEU A 22 24.01 11.28 -16.15
N LEU A 23 22.79 10.75 -16.24
CA LEU A 23 21.56 11.53 -16.14
C LEU A 23 21.49 12.35 -14.84
N THR A 24 21.91 11.79 -13.70
CA THR A 24 21.94 12.52 -12.42
C THR A 24 22.92 13.69 -12.45
N VAL A 25 24.09 13.54 -13.08
CA VAL A 25 25.08 14.62 -13.23
C VAL A 25 24.51 15.75 -14.09
N ILE A 26 23.87 15.42 -15.22
CA ILE A 26 23.28 16.40 -16.13
C ILE A 26 22.14 17.16 -15.45
N LYS A 27 21.28 16.47 -14.69
CA LYS A 27 20.23 17.10 -13.87
C LYS A 27 20.79 18.07 -12.83
N GLY A 28 21.92 17.73 -12.21
CA GLY A 28 22.62 18.61 -11.25
C GLY A 28 23.07 19.95 -11.84
N MET A 29 23.17 20.07 -13.16
CA MET A 29 23.46 21.33 -13.85
C MET A 29 22.21 22.15 -14.20
N GLY A 30 21.02 21.69 -13.81
CA GLY A 30 19.75 22.29 -14.19
C GLY A 30 19.28 21.92 -15.60
N ILE A 31 19.84 20.88 -16.22
CA ILE A 31 19.39 20.38 -17.52
C ILE A 31 18.50 19.15 -17.30
N GLU A 32 17.21 19.30 -17.58
CA GLU A 32 16.26 18.20 -17.49
C GLU A 32 16.22 17.43 -18.82
N ILE A 33 16.71 16.20 -18.81
CA ILE A 33 16.61 15.28 -19.96
C ILE A 33 15.34 14.43 -19.81
N PRO A 34 14.52 14.28 -20.87
CA PRO A 34 13.28 13.54 -20.79
C PRO A 34 13.50 12.05 -20.51
N THR A 35 12.67 11.48 -19.64
CA THR A 35 12.66 10.06 -19.29
C THR A 35 11.25 9.58 -18.99
N PHE A 36 10.88 8.40 -19.48
CA PHE A 36 9.66 7.70 -19.03
C PHE A 36 9.97 6.55 -18.09
N CYS A 37 10.93 5.69 -18.45
CA CYS A 37 11.21 4.46 -17.71
C CYS A 37 12.32 4.60 -16.65
N TYR A 38 12.59 5.83 -16.21
CA TYR A 38 13.59 6.10 -15.20
C TYR A 38 12.91 6.74 -14.00
N HIS A 39 12.98 6.04 -12.88
CA HIS A 39 12.51 6.52 -11.59
C HIS A 39 13.63 6.37 -10.57
N SER A 40 13.88 7.41 -9.75
CA SER A 40 15.04 7.45 -8.85
C SER A 40 15.06 6.30 -7.84
N ALA A 41 13.88 5.85 -7.41
CA ALA A 41 13.70 4.76 -6.45
C ALA A 41 13.74 3.33 -7.07
N LEU A 42 13.93 3.20 -8.38
CA LEU A 42 13.92 1.90 -9.07
C LEU A 42 15.29 1.54 -9.66
N SER A 43 15.45 0.27 -10.03
CA SER A 43 16.55 -0.19 -10.87
C SER A 43 16.62 0.57 -12.20
N VAL A 44 17.79 0.54 -12.86
CA VAL A 44 17.93 1.14 -14.20
C VAL A 44 17.38 0.18 -15.25
N TYR A 45 16.50 0.68 -16.12
CA TYR A 45 15.94 -0.11 -17.24
C TYR A 45 16.41 0.37 -18.61
N GLY A 46 16.38 1.68 -18.87
CA GLY A 46 16.94 2.26 -20.10
C GLY A 46 16.20 1.93 -21.40
N ALA A 47 14.97 1.41 -21.33
CA ALA A 47 14.22 0.98 -22.50
C ALA A 47 13.60 2.13 -23.32
N CYS A 48 13.12 3.21 -22.68
CA CYS A 48 12.37 4.27 -23.40
C CYS A 48 13.22 5.14 -24.34
N ARG A 49 14.55 5.11 -24.22
CA ARG A 49 15.53 5.88 -25.01
C ARG A 49 15.31 7.41 -25.10
N MET A 50 14.42 8.00 -24.30
CA MET A 50 14.27 9.46 -24.26
C MET A 50 15.52 10.16 -23.70
N CYS A 51 16.28 9.48 -22.84
CA CYS A 51 17.47 10.03 -22.18
C CYS A 51 18.77 9.89 -22.96
N ILE A 52 18.69 9.72 -24.28
CA ILE A 52 19.85 9.62 -25.15
C ILE A 52 20.70 10.89 -25.11
N VAL A 53 22.02 10.72 -25.11
CA VAL A 53 23.05 11.74 -25.22
C VAL A 53 24.08 11.29 -26.25
N GLU A 54 24.87 12.22 -26.79
CA GLU A 54 25.83 11.97 -27.85
C GLU A 54 27.24 12.33 -27.36
N ASP A 55 28.24 11.48 -27.59
CA ASP A 55 29.63 11.81 -27.29
C ASP A 55 30.31 12.61 -28.43
N GLU A 56 31.57 13.00 -28.25
CA GLU A 56 32.33 13.72 -29.29
C GLU A 56 32.58 12.90 -30.56
N LYS A 57 32.54 11.57 -30.47
CA LYS A 57 32.71 10.65 -31.60
C LYS A 57 31.39 10.40 -32.36
N GLY A 58 30.28 10.98 -31.89
CA GLY A 58 28.96 10.79 -32.48
C GLY A 58 28.23 9.51 -32.04
N ASN A 59 28.73 8.82 -31.01
CA ASN A 59 28.06 7.66 -30.42
C ASN A 59 26.88 8.12 -29.56
N ILE A 60 25.75 7.42 -29.70
CA ILE A 60 24.54 7.71 -28.94
C ILE A 60 24.38 6.69 -27.82
N MET A 61 24.17 7.17 -26.60
CA MET A 61 24.04 6.34 -25.41
C MET A 61 22.93 6.84 -24.49
N ALA A 62 22.33 5.95 -23.71
CA ALA A 62 21.30 6.31 -22.74
C ALA A 62 21.97 6.80 -21.44
N SER A 63 21.83 8.09 -21.14
CA SER A 63 22.45 8.69 -19.94
C SER A 63 21.98 8.06 -18.62
N CYS A 64 20.81 7.42 -18.58
CA CYS A 64 20.32 6.76 -17.37
C CYS A 64 21.06 5.44 -17.04
N SER A 65 21.78 4.83 -17.99
CA SER A 65 22.45 3.54 -17.81
C SER A 65 23.97 3.61 -17.80
N ILE A 66 24.53 4.79 -18.07
CA ILE A 66 25.98 4.99 -18.12
C ILE A 66 26.44 5.65 -16.83
N LYS A 67 27.50 5.12 -16.21
CA LYS A 67 28.17 5.76 -15.07
C LYS A 67 29.01 6.95 -15.56
N PRO A 68 29.02 8.09 -14.86
CA PRO A 68 29.87 9.21 -15.23
C PRO A 68 31.35 8.82 -15.09
N GLN A 69 32.17 9.17 -16.08
CA GLN A 69 33.61 8.93 -16.09
C GLN A 69 34.37 10.24 -16.28
N GLU A 70 35.58 10.29 -15.72
CA GLU A 70 36.45 11.43 -15.86
C GLU A 70 36.87 11.62 -17.32
N GLY A 71 36.89 12.86 -17.78
CA GLY A 71 37.24 13.19 -19.17
C GLY A 71 36.14 12.89 -20.20
N MET A 72 34.99 12.32 -19.82
CA MET A 72 33.86 12.18 -20.73
C MET A 72 33.41 13.55 -21.25
N SER A 73 33.08 13.64 -22.54
CA SER A 73 32.50 14.82 -23.15
C SER A 73 31.22 14.45 -23.90
N ILE A 74 30.11 15.09 -23.52
CA ILE A 74 28.78 14.76 -24.03
C ILE A 74 28.00 15.99 -24.50
N LYS A 75 27.14 15.77 -25.48
CA LYS A 75 26.16 16.71 -26.03
C LYS A 75 24.76 16.18 -25.76
N THR A 76 23.86 17.08 -25.40
CA THR A 76 22.50 16.73 -24.93
C THR A 76 21.38 17.13 -25.91
N HIS A 77 21.70 17.93 -26.93
CA HIS A 77 20.72 18.61 -27.78
C HIS A 77 21.12 18.73 -29.27
N THR A 78 21.90 17.79 -29.80
CA THR A 78 22.22 17.78 -31.24
C THR A 78 20.94 17.59 -32.08
N LYS A 79 20.96 18.03 -33.33
CA LYS A 79 19.84 17.83 -34.28
C LYS A 79 19.43 16.36 -34.37
N ARG A 80 20.41 15.45 -34.35
CA ARG A 80 20.21 14.00 -34.37
C ARG A 80 19.45 13.52 -33.13
N LEU A 81 19.88 13.92 -31.92
CA LEU A 81 19.19 13.57 -30.67
C LEU A 81 17.76 14.10 -30.62
N MET A 82 17.53 15.33 -31.08
CA MET A 82 16.19 15.94 -31.09
C MET A 82 15.24 15.20 -32.04
N ASN A 83 15.70 14.87 -33.24
CA ASN A 83 14.92 14.08 -34.20
C ASN A 83 14.59 12.69 -33.67
N MET A 84 15.55 12.01 -33.01
CA MET A 84 15.33 10.69 -32.42
C MET A 84 14.30 10.73 -31.29
N ARG A 85 14.42 11.67 -30.35
CA ARG A 85 13.45 11.83 -29.26
C ARG A 85 12.04 12.15 -29.79
N ARG A 86 11.95 13.00 -30.82
CA ARG A 86 10.67 13.32 -31.47
C ARG A 86 10.04 12.07 -32.09
N MET A 87 10.82 11.29 -32.83
CA MET A 87 10.38 10.03 -33.42
C MET A 87 9.92 9.02 -32.36
N ILE A 88 10.64 8.90 -31.23
CA ILE A 88 10.24 8.04 -30.11
C ILE A 88 8.87 8.50 -29.58
N LEU A 89 8.68 9.79 -29.33
CA LEU A 89 7.39 10.31 -28.86
C LEU A 89 6.26 10.02 -29.83
N GLU A 90 6.48 10.21 -31.13
CA GLU A 90 5.49 9.88 -32.17
C GLU A 90 5.12 8.40 -32.14
N LEU A 91 6.08 7.48 -31.98
CA LEU A 91 5.79 6.04 -31.86
C LEU A 91 4.99 5.72 -30.59
N LEU A 92 5.32 6.35 -29.46
CA LEU A 92 4.57 6.17 -28.22
C LEU A 92 3.14 6.71 -28.33
N LEU A 93 2.95 7.85 -29.00
CA LEU A 93 1.64 8.45 -29.27
C LEU A 93 0.81 7.66 -30.29
N ALA A 94 1.45 6.95 -31.22
CA ALA A 94 0.76 6.04 -32.13
C ALA A 94 0.21 4.80 -31.40
N ASN A 95 0.92 4.34 -30.36
CA ASN A 95 0.46 3.24 -29.52
C ASN A 95 -0.61 3.68 -28.48
N ASP A 96 -0.60 4.95 -28.08
CA ASP A 96 -1.60 5.55 -27.19
C ASP A 96 -2.87 5.96 -27.95
N HIS A 97 -4.04 5.74 -27.35
CA HIS A 97 -5.28 6.29 -27.91
C HIS A 97 -5.38 7.76 -27.50
N GLN A 98 -5.20 8.71 -28.41
CA GLN A 98 -4.98 10.15 -28.11
C GLN A 98 -6.22 10.95 -27.63
N ASP A 99 -7.09 10.37 -26.81
CA ASP A 99 -8.26 11.02 -26.20
C ASP A 99 -7.89 11.78 -24.90
N CYS A 100 -6.96 12.73 -24.99
CA CYS A 100 -6.45 13.48 -23.83
C CYS A 100 -7.50 14.37 -23.14
N THR A 101 -8.55 14.81 -23.83
CA THR A 101 -9.59 15.71 -23.28
C THR A 101 -10.51 15.02 -22.26
N ILE A 102 -10.60 13.70 -22.31
CA ILE A 102 -11.44 12.89 -21.41
C ILE A 102 -10.61 12.05 -20.42
N CYS A 103 -9.29 12.25 -20.41
CA CYS A 103 -8.37 11.48 -19.59
C CYS A 103 -8.15 12.15 -18.22
N ASP A 104 -8.33 11.40 -17.12
CA ASP A 104 -8.08 11.89 -15.76
C ASP A 104 -6.64 12.35 -15.50
N LYS A 105 -5.68 11.86 -16.29
CA LYS A 105 -4.27 12.26 -16.21
C LYS A 105 -3.97 13.54 -17.02
N SER A 106 -4.94 14.09 -17.73
CA SER A 106 -4.72 15.30 -18.55
C SER A 106 -4.19 16.45 -17.69
N GLY A 107 -3.21 17.21 -18.21
CA GLY A 107 -2.53 18.26 -17.46
C GLY A 107 -1.42 17.78 -16.52
N SER A 108 -1.43 16.51 -16.09
CA SER A 108 -0.34 15.87 -15.32
C SER A 108 0.35 14.72 -16.06
N CYS A 109 -0.02 14.46 -17.30
CA CYS A 109 0.51 13.39 -18.12
C CYS A 109 1.87 13.76 -18.71
N GLN A 110 2.90 13.00 -18.37
CA GLN A 110 4.25 13.27 -18.83
C GLN A 110 4.40 13.08 -20.35
N LEU A 111 3.68 12.13 -20.95
CA LEU A 111 3.68 11.92 -22.40
C LEU A 111 3.15 13.16 -23.12
N GLN A 112 2.03 13.70 -22.64
CA GLN A 112 1.42 14.92 -23.16
C GLN A 112 2.38 16.11 -23.04
N THR A 113 2.96 16.34 -21.84
CA THR A 113 3.92 17.43 -21.61
C THR A 113 5.15 17.32 -22.52
N LEU A 114 5.73 16.12 -22.66
CA LEU A 114 6.93 15.93 -23.48
C LEU A 114 6.62 16.08 -24.97
N ALA A 115 5.47 15.61 -25.46
CA ALA A 115 5.03 15.82 -26.84
C ALA A 115 4.90 17.32 -27.17
N GLN A 116 4.29 18.09 -26.27
CA GLN A 116 4.15 19.54 -26.40
C GLN A 116 5.50 20.25 -26.39
N ASN A 117 6.34 19.95 -25.39
CA ASN A 117 7.68 20.57 -25.26
C ASN A 117 8.59 20.29 -26.47
N MET A 118 8.40 19.16 -27.14
CA MET A 118 9.17 18.77 -28.33
C MET A 118 8.50 19.18 -29.65
N GLY A 119 7.38 19.90 -29.59
CA GLY A 119 6.70 20.44 -30.77
C GLY A 119 6.11 19.37 -31.68
N VAL A 120 5.68 18.23 -31.14
CA VAL A 120 4.97 17.18 -31.89
C VAL A 120 3.56 17.70 -32.22
N LYS A 121 3.33 18.08 -33.48
CA LYS A 121 2.04 18.57 -33.99
C LYS A 121 1.23 17.52 -34.74
N GLN A 122 1.91 16.53 -35.30
CA GLN A 122 1.32 15.44 -36.06
C GLN A 122 2.15 14.17 -35.80
N VAL A 123 1.45 13.04 -35.69
CA VAL A 123 2.07 11.71 -35.57
C VAL A 123 2.11 11.10 -36.96
N ARG A 124 3.30 10.70 -37.44
CA ARG A 124 3.49 10.14 -38.78
C ARG A 124 3.16 8.64 -38.89
N PHE A 125 2.95 7.98 -37.77
CA PHE A 125 2.68 6.55 -37.68
C PHE A 125 1.20 6.28 -37.45
N ASP A 126 0.70 5.18 -38.00
CA ASP A 126 -0.70 4.79 -37.83
C ASP A 126 -1.01 4.46 -36.37
N PRO A 127 -2.14 4.95 -35.84
CA PRO A 127 -2.53 4.66 -34.47
C PRO A 127 -2.96 3.20 -34.33
N ARG A 128 -2.81 2.68 -33.11
CA ARG A 128 -3.43 1.41 -32.73
C ARG A 128 -4.95 1.52 -32.91
N LYS A 129 -5.53 0.62 -33.71
CA LYS A 129 -6.98 0.62 -34.01
C LYS A 129 -7.81 -0.08 -32.93
N GLU A 130 -7.27 -1.14 -32.34
CA GLU A 130 -7.99 -1.97 -31.38
C GLU A 130 -7.92 -1.38 -29.97
N ARG A 131 -9.10 -1.20 -29.36
CA ARG A 131 -9.25 -0.85 -27.95
C ARG A 131 -9.40 -2.11 -27.10
N GLU A 132 -8.67 -2.14 -26.01
CA GLU A 132 -8.82 -3.15 -24.95
C GLU A 132 -9.81 -2.68 -23.87
N ALA A 133 -10.43 -3.64 -23.19
CA ALA A 133 -11.31 -3.34 -22.07
C ALA A 133 -10.54 -2.73 -20.89
N LEU A 134 -11.16 -1.78 -20.20
CA LEU A 134 -10.65 -1.25 -18.94
C LEU A 134 -10.94 -2.24 -17.81
N ASP A 135 -9.97 -2.42 -16.93
CA ASP A 135 -10.18 -3.17 -15.70
C ASP A 135 -10.54 -2.20 -14.56
N LYS A 136 -11.80 -2.29 -14.13
CA LYS A 136 -12.41 -1.51 -13.03
C LYS A 136 -12.75 -2.38 -11.82
N SER A 137 -12.27 -3.63 -11.80
CA SER A 137 -12.62 -4.64 -10.78
C SER A 137 -12.13 -4.25 -9.38
N SER A 138 -10.93 -3.67 -9.28
CA SER A 138 -10.36 -3.22 -8.01
C SER A 138 -11.21 -2.10 -7.38
N PRO A 139 -11.33 -2.05 -6.04
CA PRO A 139 -11.89 -0.89 -5.35
C PRO A 139 -10.94 0.31 -5.31
N SER A 140 -9.69 0.15 -5.72
CA SER A 140 -8.62 1.13 -5.45
C SER A 140 -8.03 1.77 -6.71
N ILE A 141 -7.91 1.02 -7.80
CA ILE A 141 -7.27 1.48 -9.03
C ILE A 141 -8.05 1.05 -10.28
N ILE A 142 -7.83 1.77 -11.39
CA ILE A 142 -8.32 1.41 -12.72
C ILE A 142 -7.11 1.17 -13.62
N ARG A 143 -7.11 0.07 -14.38
CA ARG A 143 -6.12 -0.21 -15.42
C ARG A 143 -6.74 0.05 -16.79
N ASN A 144 -6.09 0.91 -17.56
CA ASN A 144 -6.44 1.26 -18.94
C ASN A 144 -5.28 0.90 -19.88
N PRO A 145 -5.28 -0.29 -20.49
CA PRO A 145 -4.20 -0.73 -21.39
C PRO A 145 -4.00 0.19 -22.59
N ASN A 146 -5.08 0.87 -23.04
CA ASN A 146 -5.08 1.77 -24.20
C ASN A 146 -4.21 3.03 -24.04
N LYS A 147 -3.72 3.29 -22.82
CA LYS A 147 -2.86 4.43 -22.48
C LYS A 147 -1.43 4.00 -22.09
N CYS A 148 -1.13 2.71 -22.19
CA CYS A 148 0.13 2.15 -21.73
C CYS A 148 1.24 2.36 -22.77
N ILE A 149 2.33 3.00 -22.34
CA ILE A 149 3.55 3.18 -23.15
C ILE A 149 4.64 2.15 -22.84
N LEU A 150 4.29 1.08 -22.11
CA LEU A 150 5.19 -0.03 -21.80
C LEU A 150 6.52 0.39 -21.12
N CYS A 151 6.49 1.46 -20.32
CA CYS A 151 7.69 1.96 -19.63
C CYS A 151 8.23 1.00 -18.55
N GLY A 152 7.39 0.10 -18.04
CA GLY A 152 7.77 -0.89 -17.03
C GLY A 152 7.91 -0.38 -15.59
N ASP A 153 7.61 0.90 -15.32
CA ASP A 153 7.73 1.46 -13.96
C ASP A 153 6.75 0.80 -12.98
N CYS A 154 5.52 0.56 -13.42
CA CYS A 154 4.48 -0.11 -12.62
C CYS A 154 4.80 -1.57 -12.29
N VAL A 155 5.43 -2.29 -13.24
CA VAL A 155 5.92 -3.67 -13.04
C VAL A 155 7.01 -3.66 -11.97
N ARG A 156 8.03 -2.82 -12.15
CA ARG A 156 9.20 -2.75 -11.27
C ARG A 156 8.89 -2.23 -9.88
N ILE A 157 8.05 -1.21 -9.71
CA ILE A 157 7.67 -0.74 -8.37
C ILE A 157 6.91 -1.83 -7.59
N CYS A 158 6.10 -2.63 -8.28
CA CYS A 158 5.34 -3.70 -7.66
C CYS A 158 6.23 -4.90 -7.27
N SER A 159 7.25 -5.22 -8.07
CA SER A 159 8.19 -6.31 -7.76
C SER A 159 9.32 -5.87 -6.83
N GLU A 160 10.05 -4.80 -7.16
CA GLU A 160 11.27 -4.38 -6.48
C GLU A 160 11.01 -3.71 -5.12
N VAL A 161 9.96 -2.88 -5.00
CA VAL A 161 9.69 -2.12 -3.77
C VAL A 161 8.61 -2.78 -2.90
N GLN A 162 7.56 -3.32 -3.52
CA GLN A 162 6.50 -4.01 -2.78
C GLN A 162 6.76 -5.51 -2.61
N GLY A 163 7.60 -6.14 -3.43
CA GLY A 163 7.83 -7.59 -3.32
C GLY A 163 6.61 -8.45 -3.70
N VAL A 164 5.57 -7.88 -4.31
CA VAL A 164 4.32 -8.60 -4.67
C VAL A 164 4.34 -9.06 -6.13
N GLY A 165 4.81 -8.21 -7.05
CA GLY A 165 4.98 -8.60 -8.45
C GLY A 165 3.67 -8.94 -9.20
N VAL A 166 2.60 -8.18 -8.97
CA VAL A 166 1.27 -8.43 -9.57
C VAL A 166 1.23 -8.20 -11.08
N LEU A 167 1.95 -7.18 -11.55
CA LEU A 167 1.98 -6.78 -12.95
C LEU A 167 3.25 -7.29 -13.61
N GLY A 168 3.15 -7.84 -14.82
CA GLY A 168 4.29 -8.27 -15.63
C GLY A 168 4.10 -7.94 -17.10
N PHE A 169 5.18 -8.11 -17.89
CA PHE A 169 5.09 -8.06 -19.34
C PHE A 169 4.63 -9.42 -19.87
N MET A 170 3.54 -9.43 -20.62
CA MET A 170 2.98 -10.63 -21.26
C MET A 170 3.11 -10.54 -22.77
N ASN A 171 3.04 -11.69 -23.44
CA ASN A 171 3.17 -11.84 -24.89
C ASN A 171 4.52 -11.33 -25.45
N ARG A 172 4.63 -11.21 -26.78
CA ARG A 172 5.84 -10.78 -27.50
C ARG A 172 5.50 -9.95 -28.74
N GLY A 173 6.50 -9.20 -29.22
CA GLY A 173 6.36 -8.38 -30.42
C GLY A 173 5.26 -7.33 -30.27
N PRO A 174 4.37 -7.14 -31.25
CA PRO A 174 3.33 -6.11 -31.20
C PRO A 174 2.22 -6.43 -30.18
N LYS A 175 2.15 -7.65 -29.66
CA LYS A 175 1.14 -8.07 -28.68
C LYS A 175 1.57 -7.85 -27.23
N ILE A 176 2.78 -7.31 -27.00
CA ILE A 176 3.29 -7.11 -25.65
C ILE A 176 2.37 -6.17 -24.87
N GLU A 177 2.03 -6.57 -23.65
CA GLU A 177 1.19 -5.77 -22.76
C GLU A 177 1.68 -5.87 -21.31
N VAL A 178 1.25 -4.91 -20.49
CA VAL A 178 1.40 -5.01 -19.03
C VAL A 178 0.08 -5.49 -18.46
N SER A 179 0.09 -6.70 -17.93
CA SER A 179 -1.10 -7.33 -17.36
C SER A 179 -0.76 -8.21 -16.15
N PRO A 180 -1.74 -8.50 -15.28
CA PRO A 180 -1.58 -9.53 -14.27
C PRO A 180 -1.47 -10.93 -14.89
N ALA A 181 -1.04 -11.91 -14.09
CA ALA A 181 -0.97 -13.30 -14.52
C ALA A 181 -2.31 -13.78 -15.11
N PHE A 182 -2.23 -14.45 -16.27
CA PHE A 182 -3.39 -14.94 -17.04
C PHE A 182 -4.41 -13.85 -17.43
N ASN A 183 -3.98 -12.58 -17.49
CA ASN A 183 -4.81 -11.41 -17.76
C ASN A 183 -6.05 -11.31 -16.83
N LYS A 184 -5.94 -11.85 -15.61
CA LYS A 184 -7.00 -11.78 -14.61
C LYS A 184 -7.28 -10.33 -14.19
N PRO A 185 -8.52 -10.00 -13.79
CA PRO A 185 -8.82 -8.71 -13.17
C PRO A 185 -7.96 -8.45 -11.93
N ILE A 186 -7.67 -7.18 -11.64
CA ILE A 186 -6.85 -6.77 -10.49
C ILE A 186 -7.44 -7.25 -9.16
N ALA A 187 -8.77 -7.28 -9.03
CA ALA A 187 -9.43 -7.82 -7.84
C ALA A 187 -9.11 -9.31 -7.59
N ASP A 188 -8.86 -10.05 -8.68
CA ASP A 188 -8.65 -11.50 -8.70
C ASP A 188 -7.16 -11.88 -8.75
N VAL A 189 -6.24 -10.91 -8.56
CA VAL A 189 -4.77 -11.10 -8.37
C VAL A 189 -4.30 -10.59 -7.00
N ASP A 190 -3.12 -11.01 -6.53
CA ASP A 190 -2.64 -10.76 -5.15
C ASP A 190 -2.32 -9.28 -4.83
N CYS A 191 -2.88 -8.35 -5.61
CA CYS A 191 -2.84 -6.91 -5.39
C CYS A 191 -3.28 -6.49 -3.99
N ILE A 192 -2.34 -5.89 -3.27
CA ILE A 192 -2.53 -5.30 -1.94
C ILE A 192 -3.13 -3.88 -1.98
N ASN A 193 -3.60 -3.42 -3.15
CA ASN A 193 -4.27 -2.13 -3.34
C ASN A 193 -3.45 -0.87 -3.01
N CYS A 194 -2.12 -0.96 -2.83
CA CYS A 194 -1.27 0.15 -2.36
C CYS A 194 -1.13 1.33 -3.34
N GLY A 195 -1.48 1.14 -4.63
CA GLY A 195 -1.49 2.20 -5.64
C GLY A 195 -0.11 2.72 -6.04
N GLN A 196 0.99 2.09 -5.60
CA GLN A 196 2.34 2.52 -5.99
C GLN A 196 2.54 2.48 -7.52
N CYS A 197 1.90 1.53 -8.20
CA CYS A 197 1.88 1.46 -9.67
C CYS A 197 1.21 2.67 -10.34
N VAL A 198 0.16 3.24 -9.72
CA VAL A 198 -0.49 4.49 -10.16
C VAL A 198 0.45 5.68 -9.96
N SER A 199 1.13 5.73 -8.81
CA SER A 199 2.00 6.86 -8.45
C SER A 199 3.22 7.05 -9.37
N VAL A 200 3.67 5.97 -10.03
CA VAL A 200 4.79 5.98 -10.96
C VAL A 200 4.35 5.96 -12.43
N CYS A 201 3.05 5.83 -12.71
CA CYS A 201 2.57 5.78 -14.09
C CYS A 201 2.68 7.18 -14.74
N PRO A 202 3.44 7.33 -15.85
CA PRO A 202 3.63 8.62 -16.51
C PRO A 202 2.44 9.03 -17.41
N THR A 203 1.49 8.12 -17.63
CA THR A 203 0.33 8.29 -18.52
C THR A 203 -0.98 7.96 -17.79
N GLY A 204 -2.09 7.91 -18.53
CA GLY A 204 -3.40 7.49 -18.01
C GLY A 204 -3.61 5.97 -17.95
N ALA A 205 -2.53 5.16 -17.99
CA ALA A 205 -2.66 3.69 -18.02
C ALA A 205 -3.07 3.08 -16.69
N LEU A 206 -2.71 3.73 -15.58
CA LEU A 206 -3.09 3.35 -14.24
C LEU A 206 -3.59 4.60 -13.52
N LEU A 207 -4.82 4.53 -13.04
CA LEU A 207 -5.53 5.63 -12.40
C LEU A 207 -6.02 5.21 -11.03
N VAL A 208 -6.24 6.18 -10.15
CA VAL A 208 -7.01 5.96 -8.92
C VAL A 208 -8.46 5.70 -9.31
N LYS A 209 -9.14 4.77 -8.63
CA LYS A 209 -10.59 4.61 -8.80
C LYS A 209 -11.31 5.82 -8.22
N ASP A 210 -12.05 6.53 -9.06
CA ASP A 210 -12.78 7.72 -8.68
C ASP A 210 -14.06 7.38 -7.90
N ASP A 211 -14.16 7.86 -6.66
CA ASP A 211 -15.36 7.77 -5.82
C ASP A 211 -15.95 9.16 -5.50
N THR A 212 -15.52 10.22 -6.18
CA THR A 212 -15.98 11.60 -5.91
C THR A 212 -17.48 11.78 -6.16
N MET A 213 -18.07 11.04 -7.10
CA MET A 213 -19.52 11.07 -7.35
C MET A 213 -20.35 10.69 -6.13
N LYS A 214 -19.89 9.73 -5.31
CA LYS A 214 -20.58 9.36 -4.07
C LYS A 214 -20.61 10.53 -3.07
N VAL A 215 -19.56 11.36 -3.06
CA VAL A 215 -19.51 12.56 -2.23
C VAL A 215 -20.47 13.62 -2.75
N TRP A 216 -20.52 13.83 -4.07
CA TRP A 216 -21.47 14.75 -4.68
C TRP A 216 -22.92 14.35 -4.42
N GLU A 217 -23.23 13.06 -4.54
CA GLU A 217 -24.57 12.52 -4.23
C GLU A 217 -24.93 12.77 -2.77
N ALA A 218 -24.03 12.46 -1.83
CA ALA A 218 -24.28 12.64 -0.40
C ALA A 218 -24.46 14.11 0.01
N ILE A 219 -23.69 15.04 -0.56
CA ILE A 219 -23.80 16.48 -0.24
C ILE A 219 -25.09 17.10 -0.78
N ASN A 220 -25.64 16.54 -1.86
CA ASN A 220 -26.91 17.01 -2.44
C ASN A 220 -28.13 16.28 -1.86
N ASP A 221 -27.93 15.34 -0.93
CA ASP A 221 -29.02 14.64 -0.25
C ASP A 221 -29.37 15.39 1.05
N PRO A 222 -30.56 16.02 1.15
CA PRO A 222 -30.94 16.81 2.33
C PRO A 222 -31.17 15.96 3.59
N GLU A 223 -31.28 14.63 3.46
CA GLU A 223 -31.39 13.72 4.61
C GLU A 223 -30.01 13.31 5.17
N LYS A 224 -28.92 13.64 4.47
CA LYS A 224 -27.57 13.28 4.87
C LYS A 224 -26.85 14.44 5.52
N LEU A 225 -26.19 14.12 6.63
CA LEU A 225 -25.17 14.95 7.25
C LEU A 225 -23.80 14.42 6.85
N VAL A 226 -23.04 15.19 6.09
CA VAL A 226 -21.76 14.78 5.52
C VAL A 226 -20.62 15.21 6.44
N VAL A 227 -19.85 14.22 6.91
CA VAL A 227 -18.67 14.42 7.76
C VAL A 227 -17.43 14.04 6.98
N ALA A 228 -16.44 14.92 6.88
CA ALA A 228 -15.14 14.62 6.31
C ALA A 228 -14.03 14.53 7.37
N GLN A 229 -13.09 13.60 7.17
CA GLN A 229 -11.80 13.59 7.86
C GLN A 229 -10.64 13.79 6.89
N ILE A 230 -9.60 14.51 7.32
CA ILE A 230 -8.40 14.76 6.50
C ILE A 230 -7.19 14.05 7.12
N ALA A 231 -6.57 13.15 6.36
CA ALA A 231 -5.37 12.45 6.81
C ALA A 231 -4.14 13.37 6.93
N PRO A 232 -3.18 13.05 7.83
CA PRO A 232 -2.00 13.88 8.07
C PRO A 232 -1.22 14.23 6.79
N ALA A 233 -0.98 13.26 5.90
CA ALA A 233 -0.16 13.49 4.71
C ALA A 233 -0.86 14.27 3.58
N VAL A 234 -2.18 14.49 3.65
CA VAL A 234 -2.91 15.29 2.65
C VAL A 234 -2.51 16.76 2.80
N ARG A 235 -2.41 17.24 4.05
CA ARG A 235 -2.13 18.66 4.36
C ARG A 235 -0.79 19.17 3.86
N VAL A 236 0.17 18.28 3.59
CA VAL A 236 1.52 18.64 3.10
C VAL A 236 1.71 18.38 1.61
N ALA A 237 0.71 17.79 0.93
CA ALA A 237 0.82 17.39 -0.47
C ALA A 237 -0.21 18.07 -1.38
N ILE A 238 -1.41 18.38 -0.88
CA ILE A 238 -2.52 18.91 -1.70
C ILE A 238 -2.16 20.20 -2.45
N GLY A 239 -1.34 21.08 -1.87
CA GLY A 239 -0.91 22.32 -2.52
C GLY A 239 -0.12 22.11 -3.83
N GLU A 240 0.52 20.96 -4.00
CA GLU A 240 1.27 20.63 -5.22
C GLU A 240 0.38 20.57 -6.45
N GLU A 241 -0.89 20.14 -6.29
CA GLU A 241 -1.89 20.07 -7.36
C GLU A 241 -2.36 21.44 -7.84
N PHE A 242 -2.03 22.50 -7.09
CA PHE A 242 -2.36 23.90 -7.38
C PHE A 242 -1.10 24.74 -7.66
N GLY A 243 0.04 24.10 -7.91
CA GLY A 243 1.29 24.77 -8.25
C GLY A 243 1.98 25.47 -7.08
N LEU A 244 1.52 25.24 -5.84
CA LEU A 244 2.12 25.81 -4.64
C LEU A 244 3.45 25.09 -4.34
N LYS A 245 4.53 25.87 -4.21
CA LYS A 245 5.91 25.36 -4.15
C LYS A 245 6.46 25.29 -2.73
N ASP A 246 5.82 25.99 -1.80
CA ASP A 246 6.10 25.91 -0.38
C ASP A 246 5.44 24.67 0.19
N SER A 247 6.24 23.80 0.82
CA SER A 247 5.74 22.62 1.51
C SER A 247 5.27 23.03 2.90
N THR A 248 4.21 23.84 2.95
CA THR A 248 3.56 24.33 4.16
C THR A 248 2.37 23.43 4.53
N ASN A 249 1.71 23.76 5.64
CA ASN A 249 0.54 23.06 6.12
C ASN A 249 -0.73 23.64 5.48
N TYR A 250 -1.33 22.93 4.53
CA TYR A 250 -2.55 23.33 3.81
C TYR A 250 -3.85 22.79 4.43
N LEU A 251 -3.81 22.33 5.69
CA LEU A 251 -4.97 21.76 6.35
C LEU A 251 -6.15 22.72 6.36
N TYR A 252 -5.96 23.94 6.85
CA TYR A 252 -7.05 24.89 7.05
C TYR A 252 -7.64 25.44 5.74
N LYS A 253 -6.83 25.54 4.67
CA LYS A 253 -7.36 25.82 3.32
C LYS A 253 -8.16 24.63 2.77
N SER A 254 -7.74 23.41 3.08
CA SER A 254 -8.49 22.19 2.74
C SER A 254 -9.84 22.13 3.46
N VAL A 255 -9.89 22.59 4.72
CA VAL A 255 -11.15 22.72 5.47
C VAL A 255 -12.07 23.72 4.78
N SER A 256 -11.57 24.91 4.42
CA SER A 256 -12.36 25.93 3.70
C SER A 256 -12.89 25.38 2.37
N ALA A 257 -12.06 24.65 1.63
CA ALA A 257 -12.47 24.03 0.37
C ALA A 257 -13.58 22.97 0.56
N LEU A 258 -13.48 22.10 1.57
CA LEU A 258 -14.52 21.10 1.86
C LEU A 258 -15.85 21.75 2.29
N ARG A 259 -15.80 22.82 3.08
CA ARG A 259 -17.00 23.58 3.45
C ARG A 259 -17.65 24.24 2.24
N LEU A 260 -16.87 24.85 1.36
CA LEU A 260 -17.39 25.42 0.10
C LEU A 260 -17.97 24.36 -0.84
N ILE A 261 -17.44 23.13 -0.81
CA ILE A 261 -17.98 21.99 -1.55
C ILE A 261 -19.33 21.52 -0.98
N GLY A 262 -19.61 21.77 0.30
CA GLY A 262 -20.87 21.43 0.99
C GLY A 262 -20.74 20.34 2.06
N VAL A 263 -19.54 20.09 2.60
CA VAL A 263 -19.37 19.21 3.76
C VAL A 263 -19.79 19.94 5.04
N ASP A 264 -20.63 19.31 5.87
CA ASP A 264 -21.18 19.89 7.10
C ASP A 264 -20.15 19.98 8.23
N TYR A 265 -19.38 18.90 8.43
CA TYR A 265 -18.35 18.83 9.48
C TYR A 265 -17.02 18.33 8.93
N VAL A 266 -15.93 19.03 9.26
CA VAL A 266 -14.58 18.68 8.84
C VAL A 266 -13.68 18.48 10.06
N PHE A 267 -13.21 17.25 10.23
CA PHE A 267 -12.37 16.81 11.34
C PHE A 267 -10.98 16.34 10.89
N ASP A 268 -10.10 16.09 11.85
CA ASP A 268 -8.73 15.66 11.60
C ASP A 268 -8.54 14.17 11.93
N THR A 269 -8.07 13.36 10.97
CA THR A 269 -7.74 11.96 11.23
C THR A 269 -6.59 11.82 12.24
N SER A 270 -5.74 12.84 12.42
CA SER A 270 -4.72 12.85 13.47
C SER A 270 -5.31 12.74 14.87
N PHE A 271 -6.57 13.11 15.08
CA PHE A 271 -7.28 12.90 16.34
C PHE A 271 -7.40 11.41 16.69
N THR A 272 -7.84 10.59 15.74
CA THR A 272 -7.95 9.15 15.96
C THR A 272 -6.63 8.42 15.77
N ALA A 273 -5.62 9.07 15.19
CA ALA A 273 -4.24 8.60 15.26
C ALA A 273 -3.72 8.63 16.70
N ASP A 274 -4.03 9.68 17.47
CA ASP A 274 -3.74 9.70 18.91
C ASP A 274 -4.46 8.58 19.66
N MET A 275 -5.75 8.33 19.35
CA MET A 275 -6.50 7.20 19.94
C MET A 275 -5.86 5.85 19.58
N THR A 276 -5.39 5.71 18.33
CA THR A 276 -4.69 4.50 17.88
C THR A 276 -3.42 4.27 18.70
N ILE A 277 -2.62 5.31 18.96
CA ILE A 277 -1.42 5.20 19.79
C ILE A 277 -1.76 4.80 21.21
N ILE A 278 -2.84 5.32 21.78
CA ILE A 278 -3.25 4.96 23.13
C ILE A 278 -3.58 3.47 23.20
N GLU A 279 -4.44 2.94 22.32
CA GLU A 279 -4.79 1.52 22.32
C GLU A 279 -3.61 0.62 21.95
N GLU A 280 -2.90 0.92 20.86
CA GLU A 280 -1.82 0.07 20.30
C GLU A 280 -0.64 -0.01 21.26
N THR A 281 -0.31 1.08 21.98
CA THR A 281 0.76 1.06 22.99
C THR A 281 0.37 0.23 24.21
N HIS A 282 -0.89 0.28 24.68
CA HIS A 282 -1.34 -0.59 25.78
C HIS A 282 -1.32 -2.06 25.35
N GLU A 283 -1.84 -2.37 24.16
CA GLU A 283 -1.76 -3.71 23.57
C GLU A 283 -0.31 -4.21 23.47
N PHE A 284 0.62 -3.36 23.01
CA PHE A 284 2.04 -3.71 22.94
C PHE A 284 2.63 -4.02 24.33
N ILE A 285 2.42 -3.14 25.32
CA ILE A 285 2.92 -3.35 26.68
C ILE A 285 2.36 -4.65 27.29
N ASP A 286 1.08 -4.95 27.06
CA ASP A 286 0.45 -6.17 27.56
C ASP A 286 1.03 -7.42 26.90
N ARG A 287 1.28 -7.39 25.58
CA ARG A 287 1.93 -8.50 24.86
C ARG A 287 3.36 -8.75 25.33
N VAL A 288 4.13 -7.68 25.58
CA VAL A 288 5.50 -7.79 26.13
C VAL A 288 5.47 -8.46 27.51
N LYS A 289 4.57 -8.04 28.40
CA LYS A 289 4.42 -8.66 29.73
C LYS A 289 4.02 -10.14 29.67
N GLN A 290 3.21 -10.52 28.69
CA GLN A 290 2.72 -11.89 28.52
C GLN A 290 3.67 -12.79 27.74
N GLY A 291 4.64 -12.22 27.00
CA GLY A 291 5.53 -12.96 26.10
C GLY A 291 4.79 -13.64 24.94
N LYS A 292 3.66 -13.09 24.49
CA LYS A 292 2.81 -13.69 23.43
C LYS A 292 2.66 -12.76 22.23
N ASN A 293 2.59 -13.37 21.04
CA ASN A 293 2.34 -12.67 19.76
C ASN A 293 3.34 -11.54 19.49
N LEU A 294 4.63 -11.80 19.76
CA LEU A 294 5.76 -10.92 19.47
C LEU A 294 6.52 -11.39 18.22
N PRO A 295 7.10 -10.48 17.42
CA PRO A 295 7.01 -9.03 17.56
C PRO A 295 5.59 -8.50 17.32
N HIS A 296 5.23 -7.41 17.98
CA HIS A 296 4.00 -6.69 17.72
C HIS A 296 4.11 -5.96 16.36
N LEU A 297 3.18 -6.21 15.45
CA LEU A 297 3.18 -5.65 14.09
C LEU A 297 2.06 -4.61 14.00
N THR A 298 2.41 -3.36 13.67
CA THR A 298 1.39 -2.31 13.48
C THR A 298 0.38 -2.69 12.40
N SER A 299 -0.87 -2.22 12.52
CA SER A 299 -1.97 -2.60 11.62
C SER A 299 -2.62 -1.42 10.87
N CYS A 300 -2.14 -0.19 11.07
CA CYS A 300 -2.75 1.02 10.50
C CYS A 300 -2.62 1.15 8.96
N CYS A 301 -1.65 0.44 8.34
CA CYS A 301 -1.44 0.40 6.90
C CYS A 301 -2.25 -0.75 6.25
N PRO A 302 -3.35 -0.48 5.51
CA PRO A 302 -4.22 -1.54 4.99
C PRO A 302 -3.57 -2.41 3.91
N ALA A 303 -2.61 -1.86 3.17
CA ALA A 303 -1.83 -2.62 2.20
C ALA A 303 -0.91 -3.65 2.88
N TRP A 304 -0.34 -3.29 4.03
CA TRP A 304 0.43 -4.22 4.87
C TRP A 304 -0.47 -5.31 5.46
N VAL A 305 -1.60 -4.94 6.05
CA VAL A 305 -2.59 -5.92 6.55
C VAL A 305 -2.99 -6.90 5.43
N THR A 306 -3.34 -6.39 4.24
CA THR A 306 -3.70 -7.25 3.09
C THR A 306 -2.54 -8.13 2.64
N TYR A 307 -1.30 -7.66 2.74
CA TYR A 307 -0.12 -8.47 2.46
C TYR A 307 0.01 -9.64 3.44
N VAL A 308 -0.16 -9.39 4.75
CA VAL A 308 -0.14 -10.43 5.78
C VAL A 308 -1.25 -11.44 5.55
N GLU A 309 -2.50 -10.99 5.36
CA GLU A 309 -3.67 -11.86 5.13
C GLU A 309 -3.45 -12.83 3.95
N ARG A 310 -2.75 -12.40 2.90
CA ARG A 310 -2.54 -13.20 1.68
C ARG A 310 -1.25 -14.02 1.68
N ASN A 311 -0.15 -13.46 2.19
CA ASN A 311 1.19 -14.03 2.00
C ASN A 311 1.77 -14.61 3.29
N CYS A 312 1.33 -14.13 4.45
CA CYS A 312 1.89 -14.52 5.75
C CYS A 312 0.79 -14.64 6.82
N PRO A 313 -0.27 -15.46 6.59
CA PRO A 313 -1.40 -15.56 7.52
C PRO A 313 -0.99 -16.07 8.91
N ASP A 314 0.14 -16.78 9.00
CA ASP A 314 0.78 -17.18 10.25
C ASP A 314 1.13 -15.98 11.17
N LEU A 315 1.33 -14.80 10.61
CA LEU A 315 1.63 -13.57 11.35
C LEU A 315 0.40 -12.71 11.68
N ILE A 316 -0.83 -13.21 11.43
CA ILE A 316 -2.06 -12.45 11.74
C ILE A 316 -2.17 -12.18 13.24
N SER A 317 -1.81 -13.13 14.10
CA SER A 317 -1.82 -12.95 15.56
C SER A 317 -0.85 -11.87 16.03
N ASN A 318 0.23 -11.65 15.29
CA ASN A 318 1.21 -10.60 15.56
C ASN A 318 0.71 -9.20 15.19
N LEU A 319 -0.29 -9.05 14.31
CA LEU A 319 -0.88 -7.75 14.01
C LEU A 319 -1.58 -7.15 15.23
N SER A 320 -1.45 -5.84 15.41
CA SER A 320 -2.25 -5.08 16.36
C SER A 320 -3.73 -5.27 16.04
N SER A 321 -4.53 -5.55 17.07
CA SER A 321 -5.98 -5.60 16.97
C SER A 321 -6.61 -4.22 16.78
N CYS A 322 -5.87 -3.13 16.99
CA CYS A 322 -6.37 -1.78 16.78
C CYS A 322 -6.85 -1.59 15.34
N ARG A 323 -7.95 -0.87 15.16
CA ARG A 323 -8.34 -0.33 13.87
C ARG A 323 -7.34 0.77 13.48
N SER A 324 -7.21 1.03 12.19
CA SER A 324 -6.45 2.20 11.74
C SER A 324 -7.11 3.51 12.19
N PRO A 325 -6.40 4.66 12.14
CA PRO A 325 -7.00 5.96 12.44
C PRO A 325 -8.29 6.25 11.64
N GLN A 326 -8.33 5.85 10.36
CA GLN A 326 -9.54 5.96 9.54
C GLN A 326 -10.69 5.11 10.11
N GLY A 327 -10.42 3.85 10.46
CA GLY A 327 -11.43 2.93 10.97
C GLY A 327 -11.92 3.30 12.38
N MET A 328 -11.02 3.81 13.23
CA MET A 328 -11.38 4.37 14.53
C MET A 328 -12.25 5.62 14.37
N PHE A 329 -11.94 6.49 13.40
CA PHE A 329 -12.73 7.68 13.12
C PHE A 329 -14.16 7.35 12.69
N GLY A 330 -14.33 6.42 11.76
CA GLY A 330 -15.68 6.01 11.34
C GLY A 330 -16.51 5.48 12.51
N SER A 331 -15.92 4.63 13.35
CA SER A 331 -16.56 4.12 14.57
C SER A 331 -16.90 5.23 15.58
N LEU A 332 -15.98 6.18 15.80
CA LEU A 332 -16.18 7.35 16.66
C LEU A 332 -17.37 8.19 16.16
N ILE A 333 -17.45 8.45 14.85
CA ILE A 333 -18.52 9.25 14.28
C ILE A 333 -19.88 8.52 14.36
N LYS A 334 -19.93 7.25 13.97
CA LYS A 334 -21.20 6.49 13.93
C LYS A 334 -21.71 6.11 15.33
N LYS A 335 -20.84 5.93 16.32
CA LYS A 335 -21.26 5.47 17.68
C LYS A 335 -21.35 6.60 18.70
N TYR A 336 -20.40 7.53 18.71
CA TYR A 336 -20.29 8.54 19.75
C TYR A 336 -20.83 9.89 19.30
N PHE A 337 -20.35 10.41 18.17
CA PHE A 337 -20.82 11.70 17.64
C PHE A 337 -22.30 11.67 17.28
N ALA A 338 -22.75 10.62 16.59
CA ALA A 338 -24.16 10.42 16.25
C ALA A 338 -25.07 10.51 17.48
N LYS A 339 -24.68 9.79 18.55
CA LYS A 339 -25.40 9.81 19.83
C LYS A 339 -25.38 11.19 20.49
N GLN A 340 -24.22 11.87 20.52
CA GLN A 340 -24.11 13.22 21.07
C GLN A 340 -24.98 14.24 20.34
N LYS A 341 -25.13 14.10 19.02
CA LYS A 341 -25.94 15.00 18.19
C LYS A 341 -27.42 14.59 18.11
N GLY A 342 -27.79 13.42 18.62
CA GLY A 342 -29.14 12.88 18.47
C GLY A 342 -29.51 12.54 17.02
N ILE A 343 -28.52 12.18 16.20
CA ILE A 343 -28.71 11.85 14.78
C ILE A 343 -28.62 10.32 14.62
N ASP A 344 -29.52 9.76 13.82
CA ASP A 344 -29.44 8.35 13.42
C ASP A 344 -28.15 8.11 12.61
N PRO A 345 -27.27 7.17 13.00
CA PRO A 345 -26.01 6.91 12.29
C PRO A 345 -26.17 6.64 10.78
N LYS A 346 -27.33 6.16 10.33
CA LYS A 346 -27.63 5.92 8.91
C LYS A 346 -27.73 7.22 8.08
N ASN A 347 -28.00 8.34 8.75
CA ASN A 347 -28.13 9.66 8.14
C ASN A 347 -26.81 10.43 8.14
N ILE A 348 -25.76 9.87 8.75
CA ILE A 348 -24.41 10.46 8.67
C ILE A 348 -23.67 9.81 7.52
N PHE A 349 -23.10 10.59 6.62
CA PHE A 349 -22.24 10.09 5.53
C PHE A 349 -20.79 10.48 5.78
N VAL A 350 -19.91 9.50 5.98
CA VAL A 350 -18.52 9.73 6.40
C VAL A 350 -17.56 9.60 5.22
N VAL A 351 -16.90 10.71 4.89
CA VAL A 351 -15.90 10.84 3.83
C VAL A 351 -14.50 10.87 4.42
N SER A 352 -13.61 10.04 3.88
CA SER A 352 -12.20 10.06 4.25
C SER A 352 -11.34 10.64 3.13
N VAL A 353 -10.63 11.75 3.38
CA VAL A 353 -9.65 12.32 2.45
C VAL A 353 -8.28 11.75 2.78
N MET A 354 -7.77 10.86 1.93
CA MET A 354 -6.62 9.99 2.23
C MET A 354 -5.50 10.10 1.18
N PRO A 355 -4.22 9.95 1.55
CA PRO A 355 -3.12 9.90 0.58
C PRO A 355 -3.00 8.51 -0.10
N CYS A 356 -3.96 7.61 0.13
CA CYS A 356 -3.79 6.17 -0.07
C CYS A 356 -4.99 5.56 -0.79
N THR A 357 -4.73 4.76 -1.82
CA THR A 357 -5.76 4.00 -2.54
C THR A 357 -6.21 2.75 -1.76
N ALA A 358 -5.34 2.15 -0.95
CA ALA A 358 -5.68 0.96 -0.16
C ALA A 358 -6.69 1.26 0.96
N LYS A 359 -6.81 2.53 1.37
CA LYS A 359 -7.84 2.98 2.32
C LYS A 359 -9.26 2.81 1.76
N LYS A 360 -9.45 2.89 0.44
CA LYS A 360 -10.72 2.53 -0.22
C LYS A 360 -11.09 1.06 0.00
N ALA A 361 -10.12 0.16 -0.15
CA ALA A 361 -10.31 -1.28 0.11
C ALA A 361 -10.52 -1.59 1.60
N GLU A 362 -9.94 -0.78 2.49
CA GLU A 362 -10.16 -0.90 3.93
C GLU A 362 -11.59 -0.49 4.31
N ALA A 363 -12.08 0.63 3.79
CA ALA A 363 -13.41 1.17 4.13
C ALA A 363 -14.57 0.22 3.82
N ILE A 364 -14.40 -0.72 2.89
CA ILE A 364 -15.42 -1.70 2.51
C ILE A 364 -15.26 -3.05 3.22
N ARG A 365 -14.36 -3.16 4.21
CA ARG A 365 -14.16 -4.39 4.98
C ARG A 365 -15.39 -4.66 5.85
N PRO A 366 -16.02 -5.85 5.79
CA PRO A 366 -17.24 -6.13 6.55
C PRO A 366 -17.12 -5.91 8.06
N GLN A 367 -15.95 -6.17 8.63
CA GLN A 367 -15.70 -5.99 10.06
C GLN A 367 -15.54 -4.52 10.51
N LEU A 368 -15.41 -3.57 9.57
CA LEU A 368 -15.38 -2.13 9.84
C LEU A 368 -16.76 -1.52 9.65
N SER A 369 -17.72 -2.08 10.38
CA SER A 369 -19.11 -1.69 10.36
C SER A 369 -19.68 -1.47 11.77
N THR A 370 -20.70 -0.62 11.84
CA THR A 370 -21.56 -0.37 13.01
C THR A 370 -22.98 -0.70 12.61
N GLU A 371 -23.65 -1.60 13.34
CA GLU A 371 -25.04 -1.99 13.07
C GLU A 371 -25.28 -2.44 11.60
N LYS A 372 -24.30 -3.18 11.04
CA LYS A 372 -24.26 -3.63 9.62
C LYS A 372 -24.10 -2.52 8.58
N MET A 373 -23.93 -1.26 9.00
CA MET A 373 -23.59 -0.13 8.14
C MET A 373 -22.09 0.09 8.13
N GLN A 374 -21.51 0.48 6.99
CA GLN A 374 -20.08 0.78 6.94
C GLN A 374 -19.74 1.97 7.82
N ASP A 375 -18.62 1.89 8.55
CA ASP A 375 -18.17 3.00 9.41
C ASP A 375 -17.67 4.18 8.58
N ILE A 376 -17.15 3.91 7.38
CA ILE A 376 -16.70 4.88 6.39
C ILE A 376 -17.46 4.63 5.10
N ASP A 377 -18.25 5.61 4.66
CA ASP A 377 -19.11 5.47 3.48
C ASP A 377 -18.30 5.61 2.18
N THR A 378 -17.31 6.51 2.15
CA THR A 378 -16.41 6.64 1.00
C THR A 378 -15.03 7.18 1.36
N VAL A 379 -14.06 6.91 0.51
CA VAL A 379 -12.70 7.40 0.62
C VAL A 379 -12.33 8.08 -0.69
N ILE A 380 -11.88 9.32 -0.63
CA ILE A 380 -11.32 10.05 -1.77
C ILE A 380 -9.83 10.30 -1.52
N THR A 381 -9.03 10.17 -2.58
CA THR A 381 -7.60 10.44 -2.51
C THR A 381 -7.27 11.93 -2.56
N THR A 382 -6.01 12.32 -2.27
CA THR A 382 -5.53 13.70 -2.45
C THR A 382 -5.79 14.22 -3.87
N VAL A 383 -5.54 13.39 -4.90
CA VAL A 383 -5.76 13.78 -6.30
C VAL A 383 -7.25 13.81 -6.69
N GLU A 384 -8.09 12.97 -6.08
CA GLU A 384 -9.56 13.07 -6.21
C GLU A 384 -10.08 14.37 -5.59
N PHE A 385 -9.62 14.69 -4.39
CA PHE A 385 -10.00 15.93 -3.71
C PHE A 385 -9.56 17.17 -4.50
N ALA A 386 -8.33 17.19 -5.02
CA ALA A 386 -7.87 18.26 -5.90
C ALA A 386 -8.76 18.43 -7.14
N ARG A 387 -9.21 17.32 -7.75
CA ARG A 387 -10.15 17.36 -8.87
C ARG A 387 -11.52 17.92 -8.48
N MET A 388 -12.03 17.60 -7.28
CA MET A 388 -13.27 18.20 -6.79
C MET A 388 -13.16 19.72 -6.62
N ILE A 389 -12.05 20.20 -6.05
CA ILE A 389 -11.77 21.64 -5.90
C ILE A 389 -11.74 22.33 -7.26
N ARG A 390 -11.03 21.76 -8.25
CA ARG A 390 -11.01 22.30 -9.62
C ARG A 390 -12.38 22.28 -10.28
N LYS A 391 -13.16 21.21 -10.07
CA LYS A 391 -14.52 21.09 -10.62
C LYS A 391 -15.46 22.18 -10.10
N MET A 392 -15.26 22.62 -8.85
CA MET A 392 -15.99 23.76 -8.27
C MET A 392 -15.46 25.13 -8.69
N GLY A 393 -14.33 25.19 -9.40
CA GLY A 393 -13.68 26.48 -9.74
C GLY A 393 -13.06 27.21 -8.55
N ILE A 394 -12.85 26.51 -7.42
CA ILE A 394 -12.29 27.09 -6.20
C ILE A 394 -10.83 27.48 -6.42
N GLN A 395 -10.50 28.75 -6.16
CA GLN A 395 -9.12 29.26 -6.17
C GLN A 395 -8.40 28.87 -4.89
N PHE A 396 -7.92 27.63 -4.80
CA PHE A 396 -7.35 27.06 -3.57
C PHE A 396 -6.20 27.88 -2.98
N ALA A 397 -5.37 28.48 -3.84
CA ALA A 397 -4.25 29.31 -3.43
C ALA A 397 -4.70 30.54 -2.62
N ASP A 398 -5.85 31.12 -2.96
CA ASP A 398 -6.36 32.38 -2.43
C ASP A 398 -7.44 32.16 -1.36
N LEU A 399 -7.72 30.91 -0.99
CA LEU A 399 -8.68 30.62 0.07
C LEU A 399 -8.17 31.10 1.43
N GLU A 400 -9.04 31.83 2.13
CA GLU A 400 -8.87 32.11 3.54
C GLU A 400 -8.98 30.81 4.36
N PRO A 401 -8.04 30.55 5.30
CA PRO A 401 -8.05 29.35 6.11
C PRO A 401 -9.21 29.35 7.10
N SER A 402 -9.83 28.19 7.33
CA SER A 402 -10.86 28.02 8.36
C SER A 402 -10.51 26.87 9.31
N SER A 403 -10.97 26.98 10.55
CA SER A 403 -10.66 26.01 11.61
C SER A 403 -11.42 24.70 11.41
N LEU A 404 -10.84 23.59 11.86
CA LEU A 404 -11.54 22.32 11.98
C LEU A 404 -12.69 22.41 12.98
N ASP A 405 -13.65 21.50 12.87
CA ASP A 405 -14.74 21.39 13.82
C ASP A 405 -14.28 20.70 15.12
N MET A 406 -14.82 21.18 16.24
CA MET A 406 -14.47 20.67 17.57
C MET A 406 -15.52 19.65 18.06
N PRO A 407 -15.12 18.66 18.86
CA PRO A 407 -13.81 18.55 19.51
C PRO A 407 -12.79 17.67 18.76
N PHE A 408 -13.19 16.96 17.70
CA PHE A 408 -12.32 16.02 16.98
C PHE A 408 -11.36 16.68 15.97
N GLY A 409 -11.28 18.01 15.94
CA GLY A 409 -10.27 18.78 15.20
C GLY A 409 -8.95 18.98 15.95
N PHE A 410 -8.88 18.66 17.25
CA PHE A 410 -7.70 18.91 18.07
C PHE A 410 -6.83 17.65 18.25
N SER A 411 -5.71 17.57 17.54
CA SER A 411 -4.75 16.45 17.63
C SER A 411 -3.41 16.87 18.22
N SER A 412 -2.67 15.91 18.77
CA SER A 412 -1.27 16.09 19.16
C SER A 412 -0.31 16.05 17.96
N GLY A 413 0.93 16.50 18.17
CA GLY A 413 2.01 16.37 17.21
C GLY A 413 2.32 14.90 16.86
N ALA A 414 2.24 13.98 17.83
CA ALA A 414 2.39 12.55 17.60
C ALA A 414 1.36 12.00 16.61
N GLY A 415 0.10 12.44 16.69
CA GLY A 415 -0.95 12.07 15.73
C GLY A 415 -0.69 12.59 14.31
N VAL A 416 0.05 13.70 14.15
CA VAL A 416 0.45 14.22 12.84
C VAL A 416 1.60 13.42 12.22
N LEU A 417 2.50 12.87 13.05
CA LEU A 417 3.64 12.07 12.59
C LEU A 417 3.25 10.81 11.80
N PHE A 418 2.04 10.28 11.97
CA PHE A 418 1.49 9.14 11.20
C PHE A 418 1.59 9.32 9.67
N GLY A 419 1.73 10.55 9.18
CA GLY A 419 2.00 10.81 7.77
C GLY A 419 3.34 10.22 7.27
N ASN A 420 4.32 10.05 8.16
CA ASN A 420 5.68 9.62 7.87
C ASN A 420 5.94 8.17 8.28
N SER A 421 6.86 7.53 7.56
CA SER A 421 7.53 6.31 8.04
C SER A 421 8.31 6.57 9.32
N GLY A 422 8.02 5.78 10.36
CA GLY A 422 8.60 5.90 11.70
C GLY A 422 7.81 6.79 12.63
N GLY A 423 6.75 7.45 12.14
CA GLY A 423 5.93 8.32 12.97
C GLY A 423 5.05 7.56 13.96
N VAL A 424 4.58 6.36 13.61
CA VAL A 424 3.80 5.50 14.53
C VAL A 424 4.74 4.96 15.60
N ALA A 425 5.91 4.45 15.20
CA ALA A 425 6.95 3.99 16.10
C ALA A 425 7.40 5.09 17.07
N GLU A 426 7.67 6.30 16.56
CA GLU A 426 8.03 7.45 17.40
C GLU A 426 6.91 7.80 18.40
N ALA A 427 5.65 7.82 17.96
CA ALA A 427 4.52 8.10 18.83
C ALA A 427 4.30 7.00 19.90
N THR A 428 4.44 5.72 19.53
CA THR A 428 4.42 4.60 20.48
C THR A 428 5.56 4.70 21.49
N LEU A 429 6.77 5.05 21.05
CA LEU A 429 7.93 5.25 21.93
C LEU A 429 7.72 6.41 22.91
N ARG A 430 7.18 7.54 22.44
CA ARG A 430 6.82 8.68 23.31
C ARG A 430 5.89 8.25 24.44
N PHE A 431 4.89 7.43 24.14
CA PHE A 431 3.94 7.00 25.16
C PHE A 431 4.49 5.87 26.05
N ALA A 432 5.11 4.84 25.47
CA ALA A 432 5.69 3.72 26.20
C ALA A 432 6.76 4.20 27.20
N ALA A 433 7.59 5.18 26.81
CA ALA A 433 8.61 5.78 27.66
C ALA A 433 8.02 6.30 28.97
N GLU A 434 6.99 7.15 28.90
CA GLU A 434 6.34 7.72 30.10
C GLU A 434 5.58 6.66 30.92
N LYS A 435 4.88 5.75 30.24
CA LYS A 435 4.07 4.75 30.93
C LYS A 435 4.93 3.80 31.76
N LEU A 436 6.11 3.43 31.27
CA LEU A 436 7.03 2.52 31.93
C LEU A 436 7.97 3.23 32.92
N SER A 437 8.41 4.46 32.63
CA SER A 437 9.23 5.25 33.56
C SER A 437 8.42 5.82 34.72
N LYS A 438 7.12 6.06 34.53
CA LYS A 438 6.24 6.86 35.41
C LYS A 438 6.69 8.32 35.58
N GLU A 439 7.61 8.79 34.73
CA GLU A 439 8.17 10.13 34.74
C GLU A 439 7.84 10.84 33.41
N PRO A 440 7.58 12.16 33.43
CA PRO A 440 7.33 12.92 32.21
C PRO A 440 8.55 12.89 31.26
N LEU A 441 8.31 12.57 30.00
CA LEU A 441 9.33 12.55 28.96
C LEU A 441 9.64 13.98 28.50
N LYS A 442 10.86 14.44 28.76
CA LYS A 442 11.33 15.78 28.40
C LYS A 442 11.71 15.92 26.93
N ASP A 443 12.44 14.94 26.38
CA ASP A 443 12.77 14.89 24.96
C ASP A 443 11.89 13.87 24.24
N VAL A 444 11.07 14.37 23.32
CA VAL A 444 10.09 13.57 22.59
C VAL A 444 10.61 13.10 21.23
N ASN A 445 11.84 13.47 20.84
CA ASN A 445 12.40 13.15 19.55
C ASN A 445 13.14 11.81 19.59
N PHE A 446 12.75 10.89 18.71
CA PHE A 446 13.47 9.64 18.48
C PHE A 446 14.04 9.63 17.06
N ASP A 447 15.20 10.27 16.86
CA ASP A 447 15.75 10.50 15.52
C ASP A 447 16.16 9.21 14.78
N ASP A 448 16.49 8.13 15.51
CA ASP A 448 16.86 6.82 14.96
C ASP A 448 15.75 6.17 14.11
N VAL A 449 14.48 6.49 14.39
CA VAL A 449 13.33 5.99 13.62
C VAL A 449 12.91 6.93 12.49
N ARG A 450 13.53 8.10 12.35
CA ARG A 450 13.17 9.11 11.33
C ARG A 450 13.87 8.89 9.98
N GLY A 451 13.37 9.58 8.96
CA GLY A 451 13.96 9.58 7.61
C GLY A 451 13.40 8.52 6.66
N LEU A 452 14.03 8.40 5.48
CA LEU A 452 13.48 7.70 4.31
C LEU A 452 14.17 6.35 4.01
N ALA A 453 15.04 5.85 4.89
CA ALA A 453 15.63 4.53 4.72
C ALA A 453 14.54 3.44 4.76
N GLY A 454 14.74 2.36 3.98
CA GLY A 454 13.74 1.29 3.82
C GLY A 454 13.55 0.42 5.07
N VAL A 455 14.62 0.28 5.87
CA VAL A 455 14.59 -0.32 7.21
C VAL A 455 15.35 0.61 8.14
N LYS A 456 14.77 0.89 9.29
CA LYS A 456 15.38 1.65 10.39
C LYS A 456 15.15 0.88 11.68
N SER A 457 16.05 1.05 12.63
CA SER A 457 15.95 0.40 13.94
C SER A 457 16.37 1.36 15.04
N ALA A 458 15.74 1.21 16.20
CA ALA A 458 16.11 1.91 17.42
C ALA A 458 16.09 0.94 18.59
N HIS A 459 17.03 1.11 19.51
CA HIS A 459 17.10 0.36 20.76
C HIS A 459 16.94 1.37 21.89
N VAL A 460 15.78 1.37 22.53
CA VAL A 460 15.47 2.33 23.58
C VAL A 460 15.45 1.60 24.91
N ASP A 461 16.27 2.06 25.86
CA ASP A 461 16.21 1.59 27.24
C ASP A 461 15.22 2.49 28.02
N ILE A 462 14.11 1.89 28.44
CA ILE A 462 13.08 2.56 29.22
C ILE A 462 13.10 1.97 30.63
N ASN A 463 13.84 2.62 31.53
CA ASN A 463 13.93 2.26 32.95
C ASN A 463 14.36 0.78 33.16
N GLY A 464 15.35 0.31 32.40
CA GLY A 464 15.86 -1.06 32.45
C GLY A 464 15.13 -2.04 31.51
N THR A 465 14.00 -1.65 30.93
CA THR A 465 13.32 -2.43 29.88
C THR A 465 13.86 -2.02 28.51
N LYS A 466 14.63 -2.91 27.88
CA LYS A 466 15.14 -2.69 26.53
C LYS A 466 14.04 -3.00 25.51
N VAL A 467 13.59 -1.97 24.79
CA VAL A 467 12.61 -2.08 23.71
C VAL A 467 13.32 -1.92 22.37
N ARG A 468 13.19 -2.93 21.51
CA ARG A 468 13.79 -2.96 20.18
C ARG A 468 12.73 -2.67 19.14
N VAL A 469 12.86 -1.54 18.45
CA VAL A 469 11.87 -1.03 17.51
C VAL A 469 12.40 -1.14 16.08
N GLY A 470 11.59 -1.74 15.21
CA GLY A 470 11.82 -1.75 13.76
C GLY A 470 10.86 -0.81 13.05
N VAL A 471 11.34 -0.11 12.03
CA VAL A 471 10.50 0.66 11.10
C VAL A 471 10.82 0.24 9.68
N VAL A 472 9.80 -0.22 8.97
CA VAL A 472 9.93 -0.77 7.63
C VAL A 472 9.06 -0.01 6.66
N SER A 473 9.63 0.33 5.51
CA SER A 473 8.95 1.03 4.43
C SER A 473 9.28 0.41 3.08
N GLY A 474 8.24 0.03 2.33
CA GLY A 474 8.38 -0.83 1.17
C GLY A 474 8.39 -2.31 1.59
N LEU A 475 7.35 -3.04 1.22
CA LEU A 475 7.11 -4.40 1.72
C LEU A 475 8.18 -5.42 1.29
N ALA A 476 8.95 -5.16 0.23
CA ALA A 476 10.08 -6.01 -0.13
C ALA A 476 11.09 -6.14 1.02
N ASN A 477 11.25 -5.09 1.84
CA ASN A 477 12.13 -5.08 3.00
C ASN A 477 11.63 -5.98 4.15
N MET A 478 10.34 -6.34 4.17
CA MET A 478 9.80 -7.26 5.18
C MET A 478 10.18 -8.72 4.92
N LYS A 479 10.61 -9.09 3.72
CA LYS A 479 10.87 -10.50 3.38
C LYS A 479 11.91 -11.16 4.31
N GLU A 480 13.03 -10.48 4.54
CA GLU A 480 14.08 -10.98 5.43
C GLU A 480 13.61 -10.96 6.90
N ILE A 481 12.93 -9.89 7.32
CA ILE A 481 12.43 -9.73 8.68
C ILE A 481 11.41 -10.82 9.02
N ILE A 482 10.49 -11.14 8.09
CA ILE A 482 9.51 -12.23 8.26
C ILE A 482 10.21 -13.59 8.41
N SER A 483 11.28 -13.85 7.65
CA SER A 483 12.09 -15.07 7.83
C SER A 483 12.65 -15.15 9.25
N LYS A 484 13.27 -14.06 9.73
CA LYS A 484 13.83 -13.99 11.09
C LYS A 484 12.75 -14.14 12.17
N ILE A 485 11.55 -13.59 11.96
CA ILE A 485 10.41 -13.79 12.87
C ILE A 485 10.03 -15.27 12.96
N ARG A 486 9.87 -15.95 11.82
CA ARG A 486 9.52 -17.38 11.77
C ARG A 486 10.57 -18.29 12.37
N GLU A 487 11.83 -17.89 12.30
CA GLU A 487 12.95 -18.59 12.94
C GLU A 487 13.08 -18.29 14.45
N ASN A 488 12.17 -17.48 15.03
CA ASN A 488 12.27 -16.96 16.41
C ASN A 488 13.58 -16.19 16.67
N LYS A 489 14.15 -15.57 15.63
CA LYS A 489 15.37 -14.74 15.66
C LYS A 489 15.06 -13.27 15.40
N SER A 490 13.83 -12.82 15.68
CA SER A 490 13.48 -11.41 15.54
C SER A 490 14.33 -10.55 16.48
N GLU A 491 14.97 -9.53 15.91
CA GLU A 491 15.70 -8.52 16.66
C GLU A 491 14.78 -7.42 17.22
N PHE A 492 13.49 -7.46 16.90
CA PHE A 492 12.52 -6.43 17.26
C PHE A 492 11.43 -6.99 18.19
N ASP A 493 10.93 -6.12 19.06
CA ASP A 493 9.76 -6.35 19.93
C ASP A 493 8.49 -5.73 19.32
N ILE A 494 8.64 -4.62 18.59
CA ILE A 494 7.59 -3.96 17.82
C ILE A 494 8.12 -3.51 16.45
N ILE A 495 7.30 -3.64 15.41
CA ILE A 495 7.65 -3.25 14.05
C ILE A 495 6.53 -2.40 13.43
N GLU A 496 6.86 -1.15 13.11
CA GLU A 496 6.04 -0.32 12.23
C GLU A 496 6.25 -0.77 10.77
N VAL A 497 5.17 -1.07 10.06
CA VAL A 497 5.26 -1.50 8.65
C VAL A 497 4.37 -0.63 7.77
N MET A 498 5.03 0.10 6.87
CA MET A 498 4.38 0.94 5.86
C MET A 498 4.65 0.37 4.46
N ALA A 499 3.59 0.12 3.68
CA ALA A 499 3.78 -0.40 2.32
C ALA A 499 4.50 0.61 1.41
N CYS A 500 4.22 1.90 1.56
CA CYS A 500 4.77 2.94 0.69
C CYS A 500 6.11 3.46 1.21
N ALA A 501 7.10 3.65 0.33
CA ALA A 501 8.40 4.18 0.71
C ALA A 501 8.28 5.63 1.22
N GLY A 502 8.73 5.88 2.45
CA GLY A 502 8.56 7.14 3.17
C GLY A 502 7.26 7.24 3.97
N GLY A 503 6.41 6.21 3.97
CA GLY A 503 5.11 6.22 4.65
C GLY A 503 4.00 6.83 3.79
N CYS A 504 2.96 7.35 4.45
CA CYS A 504 1.76 7.87 3.80
C CYS A 504 2.01 9.09 2.90
N ILE A 505 3.04 9.90 3.15
CA ILE A 505 3.50 10.97 2.25
C ILE A 505 3.90 10.49 0.85
N GLY A 506 4.25 9.20 0.72
CA GLY A 506 4.55 8.53 -0.53
C GLY A 506 3.41 7.67 -1.06
N GLY A 507 2.19 7.80 -0.51
CA GLY A 507 1.03 6.97 -0.84
C GLY A 507 0.57 7.04 -2.30
N GLY A 508 -0.11 5.99 -2.77
CA GLY A 508 -0.55 5.86 -4.15
C GLY A 508 -1.61 6.87 -4.60
N GLY A 509 -2.26 7.58 -3.66
CA GLY A 509 -3.25 8.62 -3.93
C GLY A 509 -2.68 10.04 -3.88
N GLN A 510 -1.36 10.18 -3.75
CA GLN A 510 -0.69 11.49 -3.67
C GLN A 510 -0.41 12.09 -5.06
N PRO A 511 -0.23 13.42 -5.11
CA PRO A 511 0.18 14.14 -6.32
C PRO A 511 1.46 13.60 -6.95
N VAL A 512 1.55 13.76 -8.27
CA VAL A 512 2.75 13.47 -9.07
C VAL A 512 3.51 14.76 -9.37
N PRO A 513 4.86 14.76 -9.34
CA PRO A 513 5.73 13.59 -9.18
C PRO A 513 5.84 13.12 -7.72
N ASN A 514 5.63 11.83 -7.48
CA ASN A 514 5.79 11.21 -6.17
C ASN A 514 7.19 10.56 -6.03
N ASN A 515 8.24 11.35 -6.25
CA ASN A 515 9.62 10.90 -6.21
C ASN A 515 10.29 11.15 -4.84
N ILE A 516 11.57 10.81 -4.70
CA ILE A 516 12.32 10.98 -3.43
C ILE A 516 12.36 12.45 -2.98
N GLU A 517 12.50 13.40 -3.89
CA GLU A 517 12.60 14.83 -3.57
C GLU A 517 11.27 15.37 -3.03
N ALA A 518 10.15 15.04 -3.68
CA ALA A 518 8.81 15.39 -3.21
C ALA A 518 8.56 14.81 -1.81
N ARG A 519 8.91 13.53 -1.60
CA ARG A 519 8.76 12.86 -0.30
C ARG A 519 9.63 13.52 0.79
N LYS A 520 10.87 13.91 0.49
CA LYS A 520 11.72 14.65 1.46
C LYS A 520 11.08 15.96 1.90
N LYS A 521 10.50 16.71 0.95
CA LYS A 521 9.82 17.97 1.25
C LYS A 521 8.60 17.74 2.16
N ARG A 522 7.69 16.83 1.76
CA ARG A 522 6.51 16.44 2.54
C ARG A 522 6.89 15.94 3.95
N ASN A 523 7.95 15.14 4.05
CA ASN A 523 8.47 14.60 5.31
C ASN A 523 8.91 15.71 6.27
N LYS A 524 9.69 16.67 5.77
CA LYS A 524 10.16 17.83 6.55
C LYS A 524 8.99 18.65 7.10
N SER A 525 7.95 18.84 6.29
CA SER A 525 6.76 19.60 6.69
C SER A 525 6.00 18.93 7.83
N ILE A 526 5.82 17.60 7.79
CA ILE A 526 5.17 16.85 8.88
C ILE A 526 5.92 17.02 10.20
N TYR A 527 7.26 16.88 10.21
CA TYR A 527 8.05 17.11 11.43
C TYR A 527 8.02 18.57 11.90
N SER A 528 7.95 19.53 10.98
CA SER A 528 7.79 20.94 11.34
C SER A 528 6.43 21.22 12.00
N ILE A 529 5.38 20.49 11.63
CA ILE A 529 4.06 20.62 12.25
C ILE A 529 4.09 20.00 13.66
N ASP A 530 4.67 18.81 13.80
CA ASP A 530 4.88 18.18 15.11
C ASP A 530 5.68 19.09 16.05
N SER A 531 6.78 19.69 15.59
CA SER A 531 7.62 20.57 16.42
C SER A 531 6.94 21.87 16.84
N GLN A 532 5.88 22.29 16.15
CA GLN A 532 5.08 23.48 16.48
C GLN A 532 3.78 23.14 17.24
N ALA A 533 3.38 21.87 17.32
CA ALA A 533 2.16 21.46 18.00
C ALA A 533 2.17 21.80 19.51
N PRO A 534 1.08 22.33 20.08
CA PRO A 534 1.02 22.67 21.51
C PRO A 534 1.06 21.43 22.41
N VAL A 535 0.48 20.31 21.94
CA VAL A 535 0.52 19.01 22.60
C VAL A 535 1.35 18.08 21.74
N LYS A 536 2.41 17.48 22.28
CA LYS A 536 3.33 16.60 21.52
C LYS A 536 2.99 15.12 21.62
N LYS A 537 2.26 14.73 22.66
CA LYS A 537 2.06 13.33 23.06
C LYS A 537 0.58 12.99 23.03
N SER A 538 0.22 11.85 22.46
CA SER A 538 -1.17 11.44 22.25
C SER A 538 -1.95 11.32 23.56
N GLN A 539 -1.33 10.76 24.59
CA GLN A 539 -1.89 10.59 25.93
C GLN A 539 -2.12 11.91 26.69
N GLU A 540 -1.63 13.05 26.19
CA GLU A 540 -1.87 14.37 26.78
C GLU A 540 -3.06 15.10 26.14
N ASN A 541 -3.65 14.56 25.08
CA ASN A 541 -4.80 15.16 24.43
C ASN A 541 -6.03 15.15 25.38
N PRO A 542 -6.49 16.32 25.86
CA PRO A 542 -7.54 16.40 26.89
C PRO A 542 -8.89 15.92 26.38
N THR A 543 -9.20 16.18 25.10
CA THR A 543 -10.44 15.71 24.48
C THR A 543 -10.50 14.19 24.45
N ILE A 544 -9.38 13.55 24.13
CA ILE A 544 -9.34 12.08 24.09
C ILE A 544 -9.54 11.52 25.49
N LYS A 545 -8.87 12.07 26.52
CA LYS A 545 -9.10 11.68 27.92
C LYS A 545 -10.59 11.75 28.29
N GLN A 546 -11.26 12.83 27.88
CA GLN A 546 -12.69 12.98 28.10
C GLN A 546 -13.52 11.89 27.41
N ILE A 547 -13.23 11.53 26.16
CA ILE A 547 -13.94 10.43 25.46
C ILE A 547 -13.73 9.09 26.17
N TYR A 548 -12.54 8.83 26.71
CA TYR A 548 -12.30 7.65 27.54
C TYR A 548 -13.17 7.68 28.79
N THR A 549 -13.21 8.79 29.52
CA THR A 549 -14.07 8.95 30.70
C THR A 549 -15.55 8.80 30.38
N ASP A 550 -16.04 9.41 29.30
CA ASP A 550 -17.46 9.52 28.98
C ASP A 550 -18.01 8.28 28.26
N TRP A 551 -17.16 7.50 27.57
CA TRP A 551 -17.60 6.40 26.71
C TRP A 551 -16.76 5.13 26.80
N LEU A 552 -15.45 5.22 26.56
CA LEU A 552 -14.63 4.01 26.32
C LEU A 552 -14.18 3.32 27.61
N GLY A 553 -14.22 4.00 28.75
CA GLY A 553 -13.62 3.56 30.01
C GLY A 553 -12.10 3.61 29.94
N GLU A 554 -11.46 2.48 30.20
CA GLU A 554 -10.00 2.32 30.08
C GLU A 554 -9.59 1.81 28.70
N PRO A 555 -8.35 2.08 28.25
CA PRO A 555 -7.75 1.40 27.09
C PRO A 555 -7.81 -0.11 27.22
N ASN A 556 -7.99 -0.83 26.11
CA ASN A 556 -8.24 -2.27 26.05
C ASN A 556 -9.50 -2.76 26.81
N SER A 557 -10.39 -1.88 27.29
CA SER A 557 -11.65 -2.31 27.92
C SER A 557 -12.56 -3.04 26.92
N LYS A 558 -13.58 -3.76 27.42
CA LYS A 558 -14.59 -4.40 26.54
C LYS A 558 -15.34 -3.41 25.65
N VAL A 559 -15.46 -2.15 26.06
CA VAL A 559 -16.14 -1.11 25.26
C VAL A 559 -15.17 -0.57 24.21
N ALA A 560 -13.95 -0.22 24.62
CA ALA A 560 -12.87 0.18 23.72
C ALA A 560 -12.60 -0.89 22.65
N HIS A 561 -12.51 -2.16 23.02
CA HIS A 561 -12.27 -3.26 22.07
C HIS A 561 -13.41 -3.43 21.05
N ARG A 562 -14.67 -3.22 21.46
CA ARG A 562 -15.82 -3.25 20.53
C ARG A 562 -15.90 -2.01 19.63
N ALA A 563 -15.35 -0.88 20.07
CA ALA A 563 -15.39 0.38 19.32
C ALA A 563 -14.17 0.56 18.41
N LEU A 564 -12.98 0.26 18.90
CA LEU A 564 -11.71 0.69 18.32
C LEU A 564 -10.83 -0.46 17.83
N HIS A 565 -11.19 -1.71 18.10
CA HIS A 565 -10.42 -2.88 17.65
C HIS A 565 -11.17 -3.65 16.55
N THR A 566 -10.43 -4.54 15.89
CA THR A 566 -10.87 -5.36 14.77
C THR A 566 -10.11 -6.69 14.79
N HIS A 567 -10.50 -7.59 13.88
CA HIS A 567 -9.80 -8.84 13.61
C HIS A 567 -9.49 -8.95 12.12
N TYR A 568 -8.55 -9.83 11.81
CA TYR A 568 -8.11 -10.15 10.45
C TYR A 568 -8.21 -11.65 10.22
N GLY A 569 -8.27 -12.05 8.96
CA GLY A 569 -8.38 -13.46 8.57
C GLY A 569 -7.58 -13.75 7.32
N SER A 570 -7.24 -15.02 7.11
CA SER A 570 -6.53 -15.46 5.91
C SER A 570 -7.34 -15.11 4.66
N LYS A 571 -6.65 -14.57 3.66
CA LYS A 571 -7.15 -14.34 2.30
C LYS A 571 -6.30 -15.09 1.27
N LYS A 572 -5.56 -16.11 1.70
CA LYS A 572 -4.91 -17.03 0.76
C LYS A 572 -6.01 -17.58 -0.17
N ARG A 573 -5.80 -17.40 -1.47
CA ARG A 573 -6.74 -17.89 -2.49
C ARG A 573 -6.65 -19.38 -2.73
N ILE A 574 -5.53 -19.96 -2.29
CA ILE A 574 -5.32 -21.39 -2.27
C ILE A 574 -5.39 -21.78 -0.79
N ASP A 575 -6.58 -21.71 -0.24
CA ASP A 575 -7.07 -22.83 0.56
C ASP A 575 -7.72 -23.77 -0.46
N GLY A 576 -7.44 -25.07 -0.40
CA GLY A 576 -7.65 -26.03 -1.49
C GLY A 576 -8.89 -25.75 -2.35
N MET A 577 -8.70 -25.39 -3.62
CA MET A 577 -9.79 -25.42 -4.59
C MET A 577 -10.25 -26.88 -4.67
N GLU A 578 -11.48 -27.13 -4.21
CA GLU A 578 -12.15 -28.44 -4.28
C GLU A 578 -12.52 -28.71 -5.73
N ILE A 579 -12.06 -29.84 -6.28
CA ILE A 579 -12.22 -30.16 -7.71
C ILE A 579 -13.33 -31.21 -7.91
N LEU A 580 -13.58 -32.07 -6.93
CA LEU A 580 -14.52 -33.20 -7.03
C LEU A 580 -15.16 -33.47 -5.66
N ASP A 581 -16.49 -33.41 -5.60
CA ASP A 581 -17.33 -33.63 -4.42
C ASP A 581 -18.12 -34.94 -4.61
N SER A 582 -17.98 -35.91 -3.71
CA SER A 582 -18.87 -37.08 -3.65
C SER A 582 -20.00 -36.79 -2.66
N LYS A 583 -21.21 -36.54 -3.19
CA LYS A 583 -22.50 -36.29 -2.53
C LYS A 583 -22.48 -36.20 -0.99
N LYS A 584 -22.74 -35.00 -0.48
CA LYS A 584 -22.98 -34.66 0.94
C LYS A 584 -24.15 -35.44 1.55
N THR A 585 -23.88 -36.15 2.64
CA THR A 585 -24.86 -36.53 3.68
C THR A 585 -24.37 -36.01 5.04
N THR A 586 -25.33 -35.64 5.90
CA THR A 586 -25.19 -34.83 7.12
C THR A 586 -24.75 -35.63 8.36
N GLU A 587 -23.58 -36.27 8.32
CA GLU A 587 -22.86 -36.77 9.51
C GLU A 587 -21.35 -36.44 9.41
N GLU A 588 -20.67 -36.23 10.54
CA GLU A 588 -19.23 -35.88 10.61
C GLU A 588 -18.35 -37.05 10.12
N LYS A 589 -18.03 -37.04 8.82
CA LYS A 589 -17.09 -37.99 8.19
C LYS A 589 -15.64 -37.58 8.40
N LEU A 590 -14.72 -38.55 8.48
CA LEU A 590 -13.28 -38.32 8.42
C LEU A 590 -12.91 -37.86 7.00
N THR A 591 -12.41 -36.63 6.83
CA THR A 591 -11.99 -36.13 5.51
C THR A 591 -10.53 -36.49 5.23
N VAL A 592 -10.29 -37.09 4.06
CA VAL A 592 -8.96 -37.46 3.55
C VAL A 592 -8.69 -36.67 2.28
N SER A 593 -7.81 -35.68 2.35
CA SER A 593 -7.44 -34.83 1.22
C SER A 593 -6.12 -35.29 0.57
N VAL A 594 -6.11 -35.50 -0.73
CA VAL A 594 -4.93 -35.90 -1.52
C VAL A 594 -4.56 -34.78 -2.49
N CYS A 595 -3.29 -34.38 -2.50
CA CYS A 595 -2.80 -33.36 -3.41
C CYS A 595 -2.73 -33.88 -4.85
N VAL A 596 -3.48 -33.28 -5.76
CA VAL A 596 -3.50 -33.56 -7.21
C VAL A 596 -2.85 -32.45 -8.04
N GLY A 597 -2.07 -31.57 -7.39
CA GLY A 597 -1.25 -30.59 -8.10
C GLY A 597 -0.24 -31.25 -9.04
N THR A 598 0.21 -30.53 -10.09
CA THR A 598 0.98 -31.09 -11.23
C THR A 598 2.13 -32.02 -10.81
N ASN A 599 2.91 -31.66 -9.78
CA ASN A 599 4.03 -32.48 -9.32
C ASN A 599 3.59 -33.74 -8.54
N CYS A 600 2.55 -33.64 -7.70
CA CYS A 600 1.99 -34.82 -7.01
C CYS A 600 1.27 -35.74 -8.01
N TYR A 601 0.62 -35.17 -9.03
CA TYR A 601 -0.01 -35.94 -10.11
C TYR A 601 1.02 -36.78 -10.87
N LEU A 602 2.14 -36.18 -11.29
CA LEU A 602 3.24 -36.89 -11.94
C LEU A 602 3.87 -37.99 -11.06
N LYS A 603 3.69 -37.92 -9.74
CA LYS A 603 4.17 -38.91 -8.77
C LYS A 603 3.10 -39.93 -8.35
N GLY A 604 1.99 -40.04 -9.08
CA GLY A 604 0.97 -41.07 -8.86
C GLY A 604 -0.08 -40.74 -7.79
N SER A 605 -0.24 -39.47 -7.39
CA SER A 605 -1.27 -39.09 -6.40
C SER A 605 -2.70 -39.46 -6.81
N TYR A 606 -2.99 -39.52 -8.12
CA TYR A 606 -4.29 -39.95 -8.62
C TYR A 606 -4.54 -41.43 -8.32
N ASP A 607 -3.54 -42.29 -8.54
CA ASP A 607 -3.62 -43.72 -8.27
C ASP A 607 -3.74 -43.99 -6.77
N VAL A 608 -2.99 -43.24 -5.95
CA VAL A 608 -3.12 -43.26 -4.49
C VAL A 608 -4.55 -42.94 -4.03
N LEU A 609 -5.15 -41.87 -4.59
CA LEU A 609 -6.52 -41.49 -4.27
C LEU A 609 -7.53 -42.58 -4.68
N GLN A 610 -7.39 -43.17 -5.87
CA GLN A 610 -8.26 -44.26 -6.32
C GLN A 610 -8.16 -45.50 -5.43
N LYS A 611 -6.94 -45.88 -5.04
CA LYS A 611 -6.68 -47.02 -4.14
C LYS A 611 -7.26 -46.79 -2.74
N LEU A 612 -7.19 -45.56 -2.22
CA LEU A 612 -7.84 -45.22 -0.94
C LEU A 612 -9.36 -45.34 -1.02
N ILE A 613 -9.96 -44.90 -2.14
CA ILE A 613 -11.40 -45.05 -2.37
C ILE A 613 -11.77 -46.54 -2.47
N SER A 614 -11.01 -47.36 -3.19
CA SER A 614 -11.31 -48.81 -3.31
C SER A 614 -11.21 -49.52 -1.96
N LEU A 615 -10.19 -49.21 -1.15
CA LEU A 615 -10.02 -49.77 0.19
C LEU A 615 -11.19 -49.39 1.11
N SER A 616 -11.73 -48.17 1.00
CA SER A 616 -12.91 -47.78 1.79
C SER A 616 -14.17 -48.61 1.50
N LYS A 617 -14.31 -49.08 0.26
CA LYS A 617 -15.40 -49.99 -0.13
C LYS A 617 -15.15 -51.40 0.37
N GLU A 618 -13.91 -51.88 0.26
CA GLU A 618 -13.49 -53.19 0.75
C GLU A 618 -13.74 -53.34 2.26
N TYR A 619 -13.40 -52.31 3.03
CA TYR A 619 -13.61 -52.28 4.49
C TYR A 619 -14.98 -51.74 4.92
N GLN A 620 -15.89 -51.46 3.98
CA GLN A 620 -17.26 -50.99 4.25
C GLN A 620 -17.35 -49.72 5.12
N ILE A 621 -16.44 -48.77 4.94
CA ILE A 621 -16.42 -47.47 5.66
C ILE A 621 -16.67 -46.27 4.75
N GLU A 622 -17.15 -46.50 3.53
CA GLU A 622 -17.50 -45.47 2.53
C GLU A 622 -18.48 -44.40 3.03
N ASP A 623 -19.37 -44.78 3.96
CA ASP A 623 -20.30 -43.83 4.58
C ASP A 623 -19.68 -43.02 5.73
N LYS A 624 -18.46 -43.35 6.18
CA LYS A 624 -17.77 -42.70 7.30
C LYS A 624 -16.55 -41.87 6.90
N VAL A 625 -16.08 -42.02 5.66
CA VAL A 625 -14.88 -41.34 5.14
C VAL A 625 -15.20 -40.55 3.88
N GLU A 626 -14.68 -39.34 3.79
CA GLU A 626 -14.84 -38.45 2.64
C GLU A 626 -13.47 -38.21 1.98
N PHE A 627 -13.27 -38.72 0.75
CA PHE A 627 -12.03 -38.51 0.01
C PHE A 627 -12.12 -37.29 -0.90
N LYS A 628 -11.10 -36.42 -0.85
CA LYS A 628 -11.05 -35.17 -1.64
C LYS A 628 -9.73 -35.02 -2.39
N GLY A 629 -9.80 -34.53 -3.62
CA GLY A 629 -8.63 -34.04 -4.36
C GLY A 629 -8.44 -32.53 -4.17
N THR A 630 -7.22 -32.08 -3.86
CA THR A 630 -6.87 -30.66 -3.68
C THR A 630 -5.64 -30.27 -4.49
N PHE A 631 -5.54 -29.04 -4.96
CA PHE A 631 -4.41 -28.60 -5.80
C PHE A 631 -3.09 -28.41 -5.04
N CYS A 632 -3.11 -28.28 -3.71
CA CYS A 632 -1.89 -28.09 -2.93
C CYS A 632 -2.06 -28.48 -1.46
N LEU A 633 -1.15 -29.31 -0.95
CA LEU A 633 -0.96 -29.59 0.49
C LEU A 633 0.46 -29.25 0.94
N GLU A 634 1.15 -28.40 0.17
CA GLU A 634 2.56 -28.03 0.36
C GLU A 634 3.54 -29.24 0.18
N ASN A 635 4.85 -28.97 0.25
CA ASN A 635 5.95 -29.95 0.14
C ASN A 635 5.96 -30.86 -1.12
N CYS A 636 5.75 -30.29 -2.30
CA CYS A 636 5.71 -31.03 -3.59
C CYS A 636 6.99 -31.84 -3.92
N ALA A 637 8.13 -31.49 -3.30
CA ALA A 637 9.38 -32.24 -3.44
C ALA A 637 9.24 -33.70 -2.97
N CYS A 638 8.37 -33.95 -2.00
CA CYS A 638 8.11 -35.27 -1.43
C CYS A 638 6.66 -35.74 -1.69
N GLY A 639 5.98 -35.32 -2.77
CA GLY A 639 4.65 -35.86 -3.09
C GLY A 639 4.66 -37.37 -3.43
N PRO A 640 3.52 -38.08 -3.40
CA PRO A 640 2.15 -37.62 -3.10
C PRO A 640 1.94 -37.15 -1.65
N SER A 641 1.28 -36.00 -1.49
CA SER A 641 0.95 -35.40 -0.18
C SER A 641 -0.50 -35.69 0.21
N ILE A 642 -0.75 -36.04 1.46
CA ILE A 642 -2.07 -36.39 2.01
C ILE A 642 -2.29 -35.70 3.35
N LYS A 643 -3.52 -35.25 3.60
CA LYS A 643 -3.95 -34.65 4.87
C LYS A 643 -5.23 -35.30 5.37
N LEU A 644 -5.25 -35.68 6.65
CA LEU A 644 -6.46 -36.12 7.35
C LEU A 644 -7.04 -34.94 8.13
N SER A 645 -8.36 -34.87 8.32
CA SER A 645 -8.97 -33.78 9.11
C SER A 645 -8.57 -33.79 10.59
N ILE A 646 -8.06 -34.92 11.09
CA ILE A 646 -7.73 -35.15 12.51
C ILE A 646 -6.22 -35.19 12.81
N SER A 647 -5.33 -35.10 11.80
CA SER A 647 -3.88 -35.21 12.01
C SER A 647 -3.05 -34.39 11.01
N ASP A 648 -1.77 -34.19 11.34
CA ASP A 648 -0.83 -33.43 10.51
C ASP A 648 -0.51 -34.11 9.16
N HIS A 649 -0.04 -33.30 8.21
CA HIS A 649 0.22 -33.69 6.82
C HIS A 649 1.21 -34.86 6.71
N LYS A 650 0.85 -35.89 5.94
CA LYS A 650 1.78 -36.96 5.53
C LYS A 650 2.29 -36.67 4.13
N PHE A 651 3.61 -36.72 3.97
CA PHE A 651 4.30 -36.49 2.69
C PHE A 651 4.95 -37.79 2.21
N GLY A 652 4.89 -38.07 0.92
CA GLY A 652 5.70 -39.11 0.26
C GLY A 652 5.08 -40.48 0.29
N LEU A 653 3.74 -40.58 0.26
CA LEU A 653 3.09 -41.88 0.25
C LEU A 653 3.24 -42.54 -1.13
N ALA A 654 4.11 -43.53 -1.22
CA ALA A 654 4.24 -44.36 -2.42
C ALA A 654 3.00 -45.25 -2.58
N HIS A 655 2.68 -45.64 -3.82
CA HIS A 655 1.51 -46.46 -4.13
C HIS A 655 1.50 -47.83 -3.39
N GLU A 656 2.68 -48.37 -3.10
CA GLU A 656 2.88 -49.61 -2.35
C GLU A 656 2.48 -49.48 -0.87
N ASP A 657 2.74 -48.33 -0.24
CA ASP A 657 2.48 -48.09 1.18
C ASP A 657 1.04 -47.66 1.51
N VAL A 658 0.18 -47.52 0.50
CA VAL A 658 -1.19 -46.98 0.65
C VAL A 658 -2.05 -47.85 1.56
N GLU A 659 -1.91 -49.17 1.47
CA GLU A 659 -2.73 -50.10 2.25
C GLU A 659 -2.37 -50.08 3.73
N ASP A 660 -1.08 -50.06 4.05
CA ASP A 660 -0.59 -49.92 5.42
C ASP A 660 -0.94 -48.57 6.00
N PHE A 661 -0.85 -47.50 5.21
CA PHE A 661 -1.31 -46.18 5.64
C PHE A 661 -2.81 -46.19 5.95
N PHE A 662 -3.63 -46.78 5.08
CA PHE A 662 -5.08 -46.86 5.25
C PHE A 662 -5.44 -47.61 6.54
N LYS A 663 -4.86 -48.79 6.79
CA LYS A 663 -5.11 -49.58 8.00
C LYS A 663 -4.71 -48.82 9.27
N ASN A 664 -3.54 -48.20 9.27
CA ASN A 664 -2.95 -47.60 10.47
C ASN A 664 -3.44 -46.18 10.80
N ASN A 665 -4.04 -45.46 9.85
CA ASN A 665 -4.40 -44.05 10.02
C ASN A 665 -5.86 -43.71 9.69
N ILE A 666 -6.54 -44.54 8.89
CA ILE A 666 -7.94 -44.33 8.49
C ILE A 666 -8.82 -45.39 9.14
N LEU A 667 -8.53 -46.68 8.96
CA LEU A 667 -9.35 -47.77 9.48
C LEU A 667 -9.33 -47.81 11.01
N CYS A 668 -8.16 -47.66 11.63
CA CYS A 668 -7.99 -47.64 13.08
C CYS A 668 -8.86 -46.57 13.78
N HIS A 669 -9.21 -45.48 13.09
CA HIS A 669 -10.05 -44.42 13.61
C HIS A 669 -11.50 -44.88 13.84
N PHE A 670 -11.94 -45.94 13.15
CA PHE A 670 -13.28 -46.51 13.24
C PHE A 670 -13.30 -47.88 13.94
N SER A 671 -12.15 -48.36 14.41
CA SER A 671 -11.98 -49.67 15.06
C SER A 671 -12.15 -49.62 16.60
N ASN A 672 -12.69 -48.53 17.16
CA ASN A 672 -13.04 -48.40 18.58
C ASN A 672 -14.54 -48.24 18.78
#